data_AF-A0A9Q4KN29-F1
#
_entry.id   AF-A0A9Q4KN29-F1
#
_cell.length_a   1.000
_cell.length_b   1.000
_cell.length_c   1.000
_cell.angle_alpha   90.00
_cell.angle_beta   90.00
_cell.angle_gamma   90.00
#
_symmetry.space_group_name_H-M   'P 1'
#
loop_
_entity.id
_entity.type
_entity.pdbx_description
1 polymer ?
#
loop_
_entity_poly.entity_id
_entity_poly.type
_entity_poly.pdbx_seq_one_letter_code
_entity_poly.pdbx_strand_id
1 'polypeptide(L)'
;MQKLNFNKKYKIIDVEDYAGFQAILYKDKRTSEKILAIRGTNIEFDDFGNDALLTLFGSNKQVDDLEKYYNKLVNNNILNSNERIIIVGHSLGGFLAQYFSVIHNDVVSHTYTFNAPGLGGIIEDLTKIFGNIIVKDDLKNINNITNILAKDGISLISVLGTHAGKEIKVSGNTHSIKDMTEILYFYDLAIKKGSNENEVTNFLSGFYKNTNVVLFSNANVIGVVNNALNKFIKIIDSLNIEFTLNSTIDICNALEKKNFHLNLLTPNSSITSIFSGSSLSTPALYALVNLNPFIINGIKSNAYNELEKYKDEYTAGYIKDKAKMFESALNNSKNLGAYFSDKETGITINQTQDFNGIFDEYHFGTNSNDTIVGIGTKSGDNKIYALAGNDTIIASSGNNYIEAGSGSDIINLSKTSKNSKNIVYGDSKNNEDVGNDTIIGGDGIDLMYGGKGYDTYHAGDKDIIIDSDHSGEVIFDGIKLNGGVWGENKQAYIDSSNNSISYKLNESTLTLTILKGNKTLTIKNYDINKQSLNISLSKNPGKEVAIVIDTTGSMYDDIEAAKESAKAIAQNIFRSNLNNNEPNNKNSEVYSKISIVTFSDNNIKTLGSYNNYNSFQKGINQVYEQGGGREYHCAAILEGMSNFTKDNGLSKEIYLMTDESGDDNHRMSEVINKAKNFGSSISLRSAFNDKSKFDNSVKINIISINNNHLNLKRLSDETNGLYLQPNSIDELKDALFDISNQGTSKDETIIGNDKNNTINGKGGNDTLKGLKGDDTYLFEGSFENDTIIDNEGKNKIIFKDRSVNDIDFVKVKSDLLLIDYKTKGGPLNYVKVINFFNNDKAYKNKTPNITSIKFKDYTINEETLTFMSNSSSNTYNFLNDTSNNFYINKGKGKFIVGHKNKENLITTNNYDDVVIGGDKNDIIKTNSGNDVIIGNKGDDILISRFGNDTYIFNLGDGNDTIIDNKGKDTIKFNGDIKNLNFTKIADDLVIKYSLKDSVTIKDHFKNRRNNISKIEFNNNSYIKDLHNITKELNQNNIVNNNNLDKNNYQI
;
A
#
# COMPACT_ATOMS: atom_id res chain seq x y z
N MET A 1 57.51 -14.08 11.12
CA MET A 1 58.32 -15.11 11.83
C MET A 1 57.63 -16.48 11.95
N GLN A 2 56.44 -16.71 11.37
CA GLN A 2 55.73 -17.99 11.52
C GLN A 2 56.18 -19.14 10.60
N LYS A 3 56.63 -18.83 9.37
CA LYS A 3 57.32 -19.80 8.48
C LYS A 3 58.46 -20.51 9.24
N LEU A 4 59.11 -19.82 10.20
CA LEU A 4 60.14 -20.35 11.09
C LEU A 4 59.64 -21.24 12.24
N ASN A 5 58.40 -21.11 12.73
CA ASN A 5 57.87 -21.93 13.84
C ASN A 5 57.12 -23.18 13.33
N PHE A 6 56.39 -23.10 12.21
CA PHE A 6 55.90 -24.31 11.53
C PHE A 6 57.10 -25.20 11.13
N ASN A 7 58.13 -24.60 10.51
CA ASN A 7 59.40 -25.27 10.19
C ASN A 7 60.21 -25.72 11.41
N LYS A 8 59.83 -25.42 12.66
CA LYS A 8 60.44 -26.03 13.86
C LYS A 8 59.79 -27.35 14.23
N LYS A 9 58.45 -27.47 14.15
CA LYS A 9 57.69 -28.66 14.57
C LYS A 9 57.45 -29.65 13.42
N TYR A 10 57.31 -29.15 12.20
CA TYR A 10 57.15 -29.94 10.98
C TYR A 10 58.29 -29.66 10.02
N LYS A 11 58.69 -30.67 9.25
CA LYS A 11 59.62 -30.51 8.13
C LYS A 11 58.81 -30.70 6.85
N ILE A 12 58.85 -29.74 5.92
CA ILE A 12 58.52 -30.02 4.52
C ILE A 12 59.56 -31.03 4.05
N ILE A 13 59.11 -32.23 3.72
CA ILE A 13 59.97 -33.30 3.22
C ILE A 13 60.15 -33.14 1.72
N ASP A 14 59.04 -32.89 1.03
CA ASP A 14 58.98 -32.80 -0.43
C ASP A 14 57.75 -31.96 -0.84
N VAL A 15 57.79 -31.36 -2.03
CA VAL A 15 56.74 -30.51 -2.63
C VAL A 15 56.78 -30.73 -4.13
N GLU A 16 55.64 -30.95 -4.76
CA GLU A 16 55.53 -30.93 -6.22
C GLU A 16 54.33 -30.10 -6.68
N ASP A 17 54.56 -29.35 -7.76
CA ASP A 17 53.57 -28.52 -8.43
C ASP A 17 53.20 -29.15 -9.77
N TYR A 18 51.93 -29.51 -9.93
CA TYR A 18 51.36 -30.05 -11.16
C TYR A 18 50.32 -29.08 -11.75
N ALA A 19 49.96 -29.30 -13.01
CA ALA A 19 48.93 -28.50 -13.66
C ALA A 19 47.56 -28.76 -13.00
N GLY A 20 47.06 -27.78 -12.24
CA GLY A 20 45.78 -27.84 -11.53
C GLY A 20 45.85 -28.16 -10.03
N PHE A 21 46.97 -28.70 -9.51
CA PHE A 21 47.15 -28.87 -8.06
C PHE A 21 48.62 -28.87 -7.60
N GLN A 22 48.82 -28.54 -6.32
CA GLN A 22 50.07 -28.62 -5.57
C GLN A 22 49.93 -29.69 -4.49
N ALA A 23 50.93 -30.56 -4.37
CA ALA A 23 51.02 -31.56 -3.31
C ALA A 23 52.24 -31.27 -2.41
N ILE A 24 52.04 -31.34 -1.09
CA ILE A 24 53.10 -31.11 -0.11
C ILE A 24 53.13 -32.24 0.91
N LEU A 25 54.28 -32.90 1.04
CA LEU A 25 54.52 -33.89 2.10
C LEU A 25 55.20 -33.23 3.30
N TYR A 26 54.47 -33.18 4.42
CA TYR A 26 54.98 -32.76 5.72
C TYR A 26 55.34 -33.97 6.60
N LYS A 27 56.33 -33.84 7.47
CA LYS A 27 56.64 -34.80 8.54
C LYS A 27 56.68 -34.11 9.91
N ASP A 28 56.01 -34.66 10.92
CA ASP A 28 56.18 -34.24 12.32
C ASP A 28 57.59 -34.58 12.78
N LYS A 29 58.35 -33.60 13.27
CA LYS A 29 59.72 -33.84 13.75
C LYS A 29 59.78 -34.59 15.08
N ARG A 30 58.65 -34.78 15.76
CA ARG A 30 58.53 -35.43 17.07
C ARG A 30 57.84 -36.80 16.97
N THR A 31 56.71 -36.90 16.26
CA THR A 31 55.99 -38.19 16.08
C THR A 31 56.46 -38.97 14.85
N SER A 32 57.22 -38.34 13.94
CA SER A 32 57.59 -38.87 12.62
C SER A 32 56.44 -39.17 11.66
N GLU A 33 55.19 -38.95 12.04
CA GLU A 33 54.03 -39.09 11.15
C GLU A 33 54.14 -38.16 9.95
N LYS A 34 53.67 -38.64 8.79
CA LYS A 34 53.71 -37.91 7.52
C LYS A 34 52.30 -37.59 7.04
N ILE A 35 52.17 -36.40 6.45
CA ILE A 35 50.89 -35.81 6.07
C ILE A 35 51.03 -35.24 4.67
N LEU A 36 50.23 -35.74 3.74
CA LEU A 36 50.17 -35.30 2.36
C LEU A 36 48.99 -34.33 2.21
N ALA A 37 49.29 -33.05 1.98
CA ALA A 37 48.29 -32.01 1.76
C ALA A 37 48.17 -31.71 0.26
N ILE A 38 46.95 -31.69 -0.26
CA ILE A 38 46.66 -31.52 -1.69
C ILE A 38 45.76 -30.29 -1.89
N ARG A 39 46.19 -29.36 -2.74
CA ARG A 39 45.54 -28.06 -2.95
C ARG A 39 45.39 -27.75 -4.44
N GLY A 40 44.21 -27.34 -4.91
CA GLY A 40 44.03 -26.82 -6.28
C GLY A 40 44.83 -25.52 -6.51
N THR A 41 45.38 -25.31 -7.71
CA THR A 41 46.36 -24.23 -7.97
C THR A 41 45.86 -23.01 -8.75
N ASN A 42 44.65 -23.00 -9.29
CA ASN A 42 44.10 -21.83 -9.98
C ASN A 42 43.24 -20.96 -9.03
N ILE A 43 43.31 -19.64 -9.20
CA ILE A 43 42.75 -18.64 -8.25
C ILE A 43 41.86 -17.62 -8.99
N GLU A 44 41.47 -17.91 -10.24
CA GLU A 44 40.62 -17.04 -11.05
C GLU A 44 39.20 -17.62 -11.22
N PHE A 45 38.21 -16.74 -11.38
CA PHE A 45 36.78 -16.97 -11.12
C PHE A 45 36.06 -17.99 -12.03
N ASP A 46 36.75 -18.65 -12.96
CA ASP A 46 36.20 -19.62 -13.93
C ASP A 46 36.46 -21.10 -13.57
N ASP A 47 37.06 -21.40 -12.40
CA ASP A 47 37.36 -22.79 -11.97
C ASP A 47 36.11 -23.69 -11.88
N PHE A 48 34.94 -23.06 -11.78
CA PHE A 48 33.61 -23.66 -11.86
C PHE A 48 33.40 -24.57 -13.09
N GLY A 49 33.96 -24.17 -14.24
CA GLY A 49 33.83 -24.94 -15.48
C GLY A 49 34.77 -26.16 -15.55
N ASN A 50 36.00 -26.01 -15.06
CA ASN A 50 37.02 -27.07 -15.16
C ASN A 50 36.80 -28.19 -14.13
N ASP A 51 36.48 -27.85 -12.87
CA ASP A 51 36.20 -28.83 -11.82
C ASP A 51 35.01 -29.74 -12.19
N ALA A 52 33.94 -29.14 -12.75
CA ALA A 52 32.78 -29.88 -13.20
C ALA A 52 33.09 -30.80 -14.41
N LEU A 53 33.87 -30.32 -15.39
CA LEU A 53 34.23 -31.11 -16.57
C LEU A 53 35.13 -32.31 -16.22
N LEU A 54 36.05 -32.13 -15.27
CA LEU A 54 36.95 -33.18 -14.77
C LEU A 54 36.23 -34.32 -14.02
N THR A 55 35.06 -34.05 -13.42
CA THR A 55 34.24 -35.10 -12.78
C THR A 55 33.40 -35.93 -13.75
N LEU A 56 33.20 -35.46 -15.00
CA LEU A 56 32.26 -36.04 -15.96
C LEU A 56 32.90 -36.85 -17.10
N PHE A 57 34.18 -36.62 -17.42
CA PHE A 57 34.89 -37.31 -18.51
C PHE A 57 36.19 -37.95 -18.00
N GLY A 58 36.24 -39.29 -18.02
CA GLY A 58 37.31 -40.09 -17.40
C GLY A 58 38.68 -40.01 -18.09
N SER A 59 39.72 -40.56 -17.43
CA SER A 59 41.17 -40.36 -17.69
C SER A 59 41.71 -39.00 -17.20
N ASN A 60 41.97 -38.90 -15.89
CA ASN A 60 42.35 -37.64 -15.25
C ASN A 60 43.89 -37.55 -15.05
N LYS A 61 44.56 -36.70 -15.83
CA LYS A 61 46.02 -36.52 -15.76
C LYS A 61 46.50 -36.11 -14.35
N GLN A 62 45.70 -35.35 -13.60
CA GLN A 62 46.02 -34.92 -12.24
C GLN A 62 46.02 -36.08 -11.25
N VAL A 63 45.22 -37.12 -11.50
CA VAL A 63 45.29 -38.39 -10.78
C VAL A 63 46.59 -39.13 -11.10
N ASP A 64 46.92 -39.30 -12.39
CA ASP A 64 48.18 -39.94 -12.80
C ASP A 64 49.41 -39.20 -12.27
N ASP A 65 49.34 -37.87 -12.19
CA ASP A 65 50.41 -37.02 -11.68
C ASP A 65 50.53 -37.11 -10.15
N LEU A 66 49.43 -37.27 -9.40
CA LEU A 66 49.45 -37.59 -7.97
C LEU A 66 49.98 -39.01 -7.71
N GLU A 67 49.62 -39.99 -8.54
CA GLU A 67 50.17 -41.34 -8.49
C GLU A 67 51.67 -41.36 -8.80
N LYS A 68 52.12 -40.64 -9.84
CA LYS A 68 53.56 -40.44 -10.12
C LYS A 68 54.26 -39.78 -8.93
N TYR A 69 53.61 -38.82 -8.27
CA TYR A 69 54.15 -38.18 -7.09
C TYR A 69 54.34 -39.16 -5.93
N TYR A 70 53.31 -39.93 -5.60
CA TYR A 70 53.41 -40.95 -4.56
C TYR A 70 54.46 -42.02 -4.90
N ASN A 71 54.47 -42.53 -6.13
CA ASN A 71 55.48 -43.50 -6.58
C ASN A 71 56.90 -42.91 -6.58
N LYS A 72 57.08 -41.62 -6.89
CA LYS A 72 58.36 -40.89 -6.72
C LYS A 72 58.77 -40.86 -5.24
N LEU A 73 57.84 -40.58 -4.32
CA LEU A 73 58.10 -40.58 -2.88
C LEU A 73 58.48 -41.99 -2.37
N VAL A 74 57.84 -43.05 -2.85
CA VAL A 74 58.15 -44.44 -2.45
C VAL A 74 59.48 -44.91 -3.06
N ASN A 75 59.68 -44.76 -4.36
CA ASN A 75 60.89 -45.23 -5.05
C ASN A 75 62.16 -44.51 -4.57
N ASN A 76 62.05 -43.25 -4.13
CA ASN A 76 63.15 -42.50 -3.54
C ASN A 76 63.34 -42.77 -2.02
N ASN A 77 62.61 -43.74 -1.44
CA ASN A 77 62.57 -44.06 -0.01
C ASN A 77 62.22 -42.85 0.89
N ILE A 78 61.45 -41.89 0.37
CA ILE A 78 60.92 -40.74 1.12
C ILE A 78 59.67 -41.17 1.91
N LEU A 79 58.87 -42.07 1.35
CA LEU A 79 57.85 -42.87 2.03
C LEU A 79 58.25 -44.34 1.96
N ASN A 80 58.07 -45.11 3.04
CA ASN A 80 58.16 -46.57 2.93
C ASN A 80 56.85 -47.11 2.35
N SER A 81 56.91 -48.18 1.56
CA SER A 81 55.74 -48.79 0.90
C SER A 81 54.62 -49.26 1.85
N ASN A 82 54.90 -49.36 3.15
CA ASN A 82 53.97 -49.83 4.17
C ASN A 82 53.71 -48.76 5.27
N GLU A 83 54.15 -47.51 5.06
CA GLU A 83 54.04 -46.43 6.04
C GLU A 83 52.71 -45.69 5.87
N ARG A 84 51.83 -45.80 6.87
CA ARG A 84 50.51 -45.17 6.78
C ARG A 84 50.58 -43.65 6.99
N ILE A 85 50.06 -42.88 6.02
CA ILE A 85 50.06 -41.40 6.03
C ILE A 85 48.66 -40.82 6.26
N ILE A 86 48.58 -39.56 6.69
CA ILE A 86 47.30 -38.80 6.75
C ILE A 86 47.20 -37.95 5.48
N ILE A 87 46.00 -37.84 4.89
CA ILE A 87 45.78 -37.01 3.69
C ILE A 87 44.70 -35.97 3.94
N VAL A 88 44.91 -34.75 3.40
CA VAL A 88 43.94 -33.65 3.51
C VAL A 88 43.78 -32.90 2.18
N GLY A 89 42.56 -32.43 1.89
CA GLY A 89 42.26 -31.65 0.68
C GLY A 89 40.88 -30.97 0.68
N HIS A 90 40.69 -30.00 -0.21
CA HIS A 90 39.45 -29.23 -0.38
C HIS A 90 39.11 -29.06 -1.87
N SER A 91 37.82 -28.99 -2.22
CA SER A 91 37.31 -29.02 -3.62
C SER A 91 38.02 -30.12 -4.45
N LEU A 92 38.57 -29.79 -5.63
CA LEU A 92 39.39 -30.68 -6.46
C LEU A 92 40.51 -31.41 -5.69
N GLY A 93 41.23 -30.71 -4.80
CA GLY A 93 42.26 -31.32 -3.96
C GLY A 93 41.69 -32.35 -2.98
N GLY A 94 40.44 -32.17 -2.55
CA GLY A 94 39.70 -33.14 -1.73
C GLY A 94 39.16 -34.32 -2.54
N PHE A 95 38.81 -34.12 -3.80
CA PHE A 95 38.48 -35.21 -4.74
C PHE A 95 39.72 -36.10 -4.99
N LEU A 96 40.87 -35.49 -5.28
CA LEU A 96 42.15 -36.20 -5.45
C LEU A 96 42.56 -36.93 -4.16
N ALA A 97 42.38 -36.31 -2.99
CA ALA A 97 42.62 -36.94 -1.70
C ALA A 97 41.70 -38.15 -1.45
N GLN A 98 40.40 -38.05 -1.73
CA GLN A 98 39.47 -39.19 -1.63
C GLN A 98 39.89 -40.32 -2.57
N TYR A 99 40.13 -40.02 -3.86
CA TYR A 99 40.53 -41.01 -4.86
C TYR A 99 41.77 -41.81 -4.43
N PHE A 100 42.84 -41.09 -4.09
CA PHE A 100 44.09 -41.71 -3.65
C PHE A 100 43.86 -42.61 -2.43
N SER A 101 43.01 -42.18 -1.49
CA SER A 101 42.69 -42.94 -0.27
C SER A 101 41.86 -44.20 -0.51
N VAL A 102 41.08 -44.25 -1.59
CA VAL A 102 40.37 -45.46 -2.02
C VAL A 102 41.36 -46.47 -2.64
N ILE A 103 42.30 -46.01 -3.47
CA ILE A 103 43.29 -46.89 -4.12
C ILE A 103 44.34 -47.40 -3.12
N HIS A 104 44.87 -46.51 -2.29
CA HIS A 104 46.00 -46.75 -1.40
C HIS A 104 45.56 -46.87 0.08
N ASN A 105 44.41 -47.52 0.30
CA ASN A 105 43.74 -47.61 1.61
C ASN A 105 44.61 -48.27 2.71
N ASP A 106 45.46 -49.23 2.32
CA ASP A 106 46.43 -49.90 3.18
C ASP A 106 47.50 -48.93 3.72
N VAL A 107 47.97 -47.99 2.91
CA VAL A 107 48.95 -46.95 3.28
C VAL A 107 48.33 -45.59 3.65
N VAL A 108 47.00 -45.47 3.70
CA VAL A 108 46.32 -44.27 4.20
C VAL A 108 45.72 -44.53 5.57
N SER A 109 46.23 -43.84 6.59
CA SER A 109 45.75 -43.93 7.98
C SER A 109 44.36 -43.32 8.14
N HIS A 110 44.18 -42.06 7.70
CA HIS A 110 42.90 -41.37 7.63
C HIS A 110 42.96 -40.19 6.67
N THR A 111 41.84 -39.86 6.05
CA THR A 111 41.70 -38.78 5.08
C THR A 111 40.55 -37.85 5.45
N TYR A 112 40.85 -36.55 5.47
CA TYR A 112 39.89 -35.51 5.84
C TYR A 112 39.75 -34.50 4.70
N THR A 113 38.55 -34.40 4.14
CA THR A 113 38.27 -33.54 2.99
C THR A 113 37.11 -32.59 3.26
N PHE A 114 37.10 -31.45 2.57
CA PHE A 114 36.12 -30.39 2.79
C PHE A 114 35.54 -29.92 1.46
N ASN A 115 34.21 -29.83 1.35
CA ASN A 115 33.47 -29.52 0.11
C ASN A 115 33.95 -30.31 -1.12
N ALA A 116 34.45 -31.53 -0.91
CA ALA A 116 35.10 -32.29 -1.96
C ALA A 116 34.06 -33.03 -2.82
N PRO A 117 34.17 -32.97 -4.17
CA PRO A 117 33.32 -33.73 -5.08
C PRO A 117 33.36 -35.24 -4.83
N GLY A 118 32.35 -35.96 -5.33
CA GLY A 118 32.33 -37.42 -5.37
C GLY A 118 33.10 -37.99 -6.57
N LEU A 119 33.43 -39.28 -6.52
CA LEU A 119 34.28 -39.97 -7.51
C LEU A 119 33.53 -40.35 -8.80
N GLY A 120 32.70 -39.43 -9.32
CA GLY A 120 31.58 -39.71 -10.24
C GLY A 120 31.90 -40.38 -11.58
N GLY A 121 33.03 -40.04 -12.21
CA GLY A 121 33.44 -40.56 -13.52
C GLY A 121 34.51 -41.65 -13.48
N ILE A 122 34.97 -42.08 -12.30
CA ILE A 122 36.17 -42.93 -12.13
C ILE A 122 35.86 -44.33 -11.58
N ILE A 123 34.59 -44.62 -11.27
CA ILE A 123 34.15 -45.93 -10.76
C ILE A 123 34.45 -47.05 -11.77
N GLU A 124 34.34 -46.79 -13.07
CA GLU A 124 34.70 -47.74 -14.13
C GLU A 124 36.21 -48.06 -14.21
N ASP A 125 37.09 -47.11 -13.88
CA ASP A 125 38.54 -47.36 -13.89
C ASP A 125 39.01 -48.01 -12.58
N LEU A 126 38.41 -47.62 -11.44
CA LEU A 126 38.60 -48.31 -10.16
C LEU A 126 38.17 -49.79 -10.25
N THR A 127 37.05 -50.10 -10.90
CA THR A 127 36.62 -51.50 -11.10
C THR A 127 37.56 -52.31 -12.00
N LYS A 128 38.27 -51.70 -12.95
CA LYS A 128 39.32 -52.38 -13.74
C LYS A 128 40.56 -52.69 -12.88
N ILE A 129 40.95 -51.77 -11.99
CA ILE A 129 42.13 -51.91 -11.13
C ILE A 129 41.93 -52.98 -10.05
N PHE A 130 40.76 -53.01 -9.40
CA PHE A 130 40.47 -53.91 -8.28
C PHE A 130 39.92 -55.30 -8.69
N GLY A 131 39.77 -55.57 -9.98
CA GLY A 131 39.50 -56.91 -10.52
C GLY A 131 38.12 -57.50 -10.20
N ASN A 132 37.23 -56.76 -9.54
CA ASN A 132 35.82 -57.10 -9.31
C ASN A 132 35.00 -55.81 -9.11
N ILE A 133 33.67 -55.94 -9.25
CA ILE A 133 32.73 -54.81 -9.26
C ILE A 133 32.63 -54.17 -7.87
N ILE A 134 33.33 -53.04 -7.67
CA ILE A 134 33.07 -52.07 -6.59
C ILE A 134 31.67 -51.50 -6.80
N VAL A 135 30.76 -51.79 -5.88
CA VAL A 135 29.41 -51.24 -5.85
C VAL A 135 29.44 -49.90 -5.10
N LYS A 136 28.51 -48.98 -5.40
CA LYS A 136 28.45 -47.64 -4.74
C LYS A 136 28.42 -47.68 -3.21
N ASP A 137 27.98 -48.77 -2.62
CA ASP A 137 27.91 -48.93 -1.17
C ASP A 137 29.26 -49.38 -0.55
N ASP A 138 30.16 -50.01 -1.33
CA ASP A 138 31.51 -50.36 -0.86
C ASP A 138 32.34 -49.10 -0.57
N LEU A 139 32.20 -48.05 -1.41
CA LEU A 139 32.87 -46.76 -1.21
C LEU A 139 32.43 -46.06 0.10
N LYS A 140 31.17 -46.24 0.53
CA LYS A 140 30.65 -45.65 1.79
C LYS A 140 31.16 -46.39 3.03
N ASN A 141 31.53 -47.66 2.89
CA ASN A 141 32.05 -48.49 3.98
C ASN A 141 33.54 -48.23 4.30
N ILE A 142 34.20 -47.32 3.57
CA ILE A 142 35.60 -46.91 3.77
C ILE A 142 35.68 -45.94 4.97
N ASN A 143 35.80 -46.52 6.17
CA ASN A 143 35.68 -45.80 7.46
C ASN A 143 36.80 -44.79 7.77
N ASN A 144 37.91 -44.81 7.04
CA ASN A 144 39.05 -43.91 7.20
C ASN A 144 39.01 -42.69 6.26
N ILE A 145 37.91 -42.45 5.54
CA ILE A 145 37.68 -41.21 4.79
C ILE A 145 36.55 -40.43 5.47
N THR A 146 36.70 -39.11 5.59
CA THR A 146 35.69 -38.22 6.17
C THR A 146 35.61 -36.93 5.36
N ASN A 147 34.46 -36.69 4.72
CA ASN A 147 34.20 -35.53 3.87
C ASN A 147 33.21 -34.58 4.54
N ILE A 148 33.57 -33.30 4.66
CA ILE A 148 32.84 -32.30 5.42
C ILE A 148 32.27 -31.23 4.47
N LEU A 149 30.95 -31.14 4.37
CA LEU A 149 30.24 -30.49 3.26
C LEU A 149 29.37 -29.31 3.69
N ALA A 150 29.23 -28.31 2.81
CA ALA A 150 28.38 -27.13 2.92
C ALA A 150 27.00 -27.32 2.26
N LYS A 151 25.92 -26.96 2.96
CA LYS A 151 24.50 -27.16 2.61
C LYS A 151 23.72 -25.96 2.03
N ASP A 152 24.02 -24.71 2.41
CA ASP A 152 23.26 -23.52 2.01
C ASP A 152 24.21 -22.56 1.27
N GLY A 153 23.76 -22.03 0.12
CA GLY A 153 24.63 -21.59 -0.98
C GLY A 153 24.77 -22.68 -2.07
N ILE A 154 24.86 -22.29 -3.35
CA ILE A 154 24.85 -23.26 -4.46
C ILE A 154 26.21 -23.95 -4.62
N SER A 155 26.46 -25.00 -3.83
CA SER A 155 27.60 -25.90 -4.03
C SER A 155 27.36 -26.88 -5.19
N LEU A 156 27.41 -26.36 -6.42
CA LEU A 156 27.08 -27.10 -7.66
C LEU A 156 27.99 -28.32 -7.91
N ILE A 157 29.12 -28.45 -7.21
CA ILE A 157 30.12 -29.51 -7.39
C ILE A 157 30.01 -30.63 -6.33
N SER A 158 29.55 -30.35 -5.10
CA SER A 158 29.38 -31.36 -4.04
C SER A 158 28.17 -32.29 -4.23
N VAL A 159 27.41 -32.08 -5.31
CA VAL A 159 26.31 -32.95 -5.76
C VAL A 159 26.77 -33.90 -6.88
N LEU A 160 27.98 -33.70 -7.43
CA LEU A 160 28.51 -34.51 -8.53
C LEU A 160 29.29 -35.72 -8.01
N GLY A 161 28.84 -36.92 -8.39
CA GLY A 161 29.52 -38.18 -8.13
C GLY A 161 29.09 -38.94 -6.87
N THR A 162 29.84 -40.00 -6.53
CA THR A 162 29.60 -40.81 -5.31
C THR A 162 30.77 -40.59 -4.35
N HIS A 163 30.52 -40.03 -3.17
CA HIS A 163 31.56 -39.80 -2.15
C HIS A 163 32.00 -41.09 -1.48
N ALA A 164 33.26 -41.10 -1.01
CA ALA A 164 33.82 -42.22 -0.25
C ALA A 164 33.85 -41.89 1.26
N GLY A 165 33.56 -42.89 2.10
CA GLY A 165 33.54 -42.78 3.56
C GLY A 165 32.44 -41.87 4.13
N LYS A 166 32.72 -41.27 5.30
CA LYS A 166 31.73 -40.60 6.14
C LYS A 166 31.52 -39.13 5.74
N GLU A 167 30.33 -38.78 5.29
CA GLU A 167 29.91 -37.38 5.12
C GLU A 167 29.50 -36.72 6.47
N ILE A 168 29.83 -35.44 6.63
CA ILE A 168 29.36 -34.58 7.75
C ILE A 168 28.96 -33.21 7.17
N LYS A 169 27.77 -32.70 7.47
CA LYS A 169 27.26 -31.38 7.01
C LYS A 169 27.17 -30.44 8.23
N VAL A 170 27.58 -29.15 8.15
CA VAL A 170 27.97 -28.30 9.34
C VAL A 170 27.82 -26.77 9.11
N SER A 171 27.05 -25.89 9.84
CA SER A 171 26.49 -24.59 9.28
C SER A 171 27.15 -23.18 9.29
N GLY A 172 26.77 -22.35 8.30
CA GLY A 172 27.27 -21.00 7.96
C GLY A 172 27.33 -20.66 6.44
N ASN A 173 26.72 -19.55 6.00
CA ASN A 173 26.58 -19.15 4.58
C ASN A 173 27.91 -18.76 3.87
N THR A 174 29.00 -18.53 4.62
CA THR A 174 30.30 -18.06 4.07
C THR A 174 31.52 -18.43 4.93
N HIS A 175 32.44 -19.19 4.37
CA HIS A 175 33.78 -18.68 4.06
C HIS A 175 34.72 -17.98 5.13
N SER A 176 34.72 -18.32 6.45
CA SER A 176 35.90 -18.19 7.39
C SER A 176 35.84 -19.03 8.71
N ILE A 177 36.65 -20.11 8.88
CA ILE A 177 36.63 -21.23 9.90
C ILE A 177 36.47 -20.93 11.43
N LYS A 178 36.47 -19.68 11.92
CA LYS A 178 36.76 -19.36 13.34
C LYS A 178 35.70 -19.79 14.37
N ASP A 179 34.50 -19.24 14.38
CA ASP A 179 33.68 -19.22 15.61
C ASP A 179 33.02 -20.59 15.94
N MET A 180 32.82 -21.44 14.92
CA MET A 180 32.43 -22.86 15.07
C MET A 180 33.39 -23.67 15.97
N THR A 181 34.65 -23.24 16.05
CA THR A 181 35.72 -23.94 16.77
C THR A 181 35.60 -23.79 18.30
N GLU A 182 35.22 -22.60 18.76
CA GLU A 182 35.19 -22.26 20.20
C GLU A 182 34.02 -22.98 20.91
N ILE A 183 32.89 -23.17 20.22
CA ILE A 183 31.69 -23.86 20.72
C ILE A 183 31.94 -25.37 20.89
N LEU A 184 32.58 -26.01 19.91
CA LEU A 184 32.89 -27.45 19.94
C LEU A 184 33.87 -27.82 21.07
N TYR A 185 34.72 -26.88 21.50
CA TYR A 185 35.66 -27.09 22.60
C TYR A 185 34.96 -27.18 23.97
N PHE A 186 34.02 -26.27 24.25
CA PHE A 186 33.29 -26.26 25.51
C PHE A 186 32.40 -27.51 25.66
N TYR A 187 31.78 -27.96 24.56
CA TYR A 187 30.95 -29.17 24.54
C TYR A 187 31.75 -30.41 24.97
N ASP A 188 32.86 -30.75 24.30
CA ASP A 188 33.68 -31.94 24.62
C ASP A 188 34.16 -31.93 26.07
N LEU A 189 34.57 -30.76 26.58
CA LEU A 189 35.07 -30.62 27.94
C LEU A 189 34.00 -30.99 29.00
N ALA A 190 32.75 -30.58 28.81
CA ALA A 190 31.68 -30.84 29.76
C ALA A 190 31.24 -32.32 29.77
N ILE A 191 31.15 -32.97 28.59
CA ILE A 191 30.84 -34.40 28.46
C ILE A 191 31.95 -35.25 29.10
N LYS A 192 33.22 -34.95 28.77
CA LYS A 192 34.40 -35.67 29.24
C LYS A 192 34.62 -35.56 30.76
N LYS A 193 33.90 -34.67 31.45
CA LYS A 193 33.88 -34.53 32.92
C LYS A 193 32.65 -35.15 33.59
N GLY A 194 31.79 -35.83 32.84
CA GLY A 194 30.68 -36.64 33.35
C GLY A 194 29.33 -35.91 33.40
N SER A 195 29.19 -34.79 32.70
CA SER A 195 27.89 -34.12 32.50
C SER A 195 27.07 -34.89 31.46
N ASN A 196 25.73 -34.92 31.59
CA ASN A 196 24.91 -35.59 30.59
C ASN A 196 24.94 -34.83 29.26
N GLU A 197 24.99 -35.56 28.14
CA GLU A 197 25.07 -34.97 26.81
C GLU A 197 23.86 -34.12 26.45
N ASN A 198 22.65 -34.54 26.86
CA ASN A 198 21.45 -33.73 26.69
C ASN A 198 21.46 -32.49 27.61
N GLU A 199 22.02 -32.56 28.81
CA GLU A 199 22.09 -31.39 29.72
C GLU A 199 23.02 -30.30 29.19
N VAL A 200 24.20 -30.67 28.69
CA VAL A 200 25.15 -29.74 28.08
C VAL A 200 24.61 -29.16 26.76
N THR A 201 23.96 -30.00 25.95
CA THR A 201 23.28 -29.56 24.70
C THR A 201 22.17 -28.57 25.00
N ASN A 202 21.27 -28.91 25.93
CA ASN A 202 20.15 -28.05 26.36
C ASN A 202 20.66 -26.73 26.94
N PHE A 203 21.72 -26.77 27.74
CA PHE A 203 22.33 -25.59 28.32
C PHE A 203 22.92 -24.64 27.26
N LEU A 204 23.64 -25.17 26.26
CA LEU A 204 24.23 -24.36 25.16
C LEU A 204 23.21 -23.84 24.14
N SER A 205 22.01 -24.41 24.10
CA SER A 205 20.98 -24.10 23.12
C SER A 205 19.71 -23.47 23.71
N GLY A 206 19.67 -23.29 25.03
CA GLY A 206 18.52 -22.76 25.77
C GLY A 206 17.34 -23.74 25.97
N PHE A 207 17.35 -24.91 25.32
CA PHE A 207 16.13 -25.69 25.12
C PHE A 207 15.85 -26.76 26.19
N TYR A 208 14.61 -26.89 26.64
CA TYR A 208 14.15 -28.04 27.45
C TYR A 208 12.80 -28.57 26.93
N LYS A 209 12.70 -29.87 26.60
CA LYS A 209 11.42 -30.53 26.32
C LYS A 209 11.09 -31.60 27.35
N ASN A 210 9.94 -31.41 27.98
CA ASN A 210 9.47 -32.22 29.10
C ASN A 210 9.01 -33.61 28.63
N THR A 211 9.70 -34.67 29.06
CA THR A 211 9.16 -36.04 29.06
C THR A 211 9.42 -36.69 30.43
N ASN A 212 8.40 -36.61 31.29
CA ASN A 212 8.26 -37.36 32.55
C ASN A 212 9.46 -37.34 33.53
N VAL A 213 9.69 -36.20 34.20
CA VAL A 213 10.27 -36.21 35.55
C VAL A 213 9.37 -35.43 36.50
N VAL A 214 8.42 -36.15 37.11
CA VAL A 214 7.67 -35.69 38.28
C VAL A 214 8.51 -36.02 39.52
N LEU A 215 8.79 -34.99 40.35
CA LEU A 215 9.70 -34.99 41.52
C LEU A 215 11.20 -34.97 41.11
N PHE A 216 12.07 -34.05 41.56
CA PHE A 216 12.07 -33.26 42.80
C PHE A 216 12.51 -31.79 42.62
N SER A 217 12.21 -30.97 43.64
CA SER A 217 12.38 -29.52 43.79
C SER A 217 13.73 -28.84 43.47
N ASN A 218 13.65 -27.60 42.99
CA ASN A 218 14.58 -26.46 43.18
C ASN A 218 16.09 -26.62 42.87
N ALA A 219 16.55 -27.69 42.23
CA ALA A 219 17.99 -28.01 42.21
C ALA A 219 18.57 -28.58 40.90
N ASN A 220 18.16 -28.14 39.71
CA ASN A 220 18.69 -28.70 38.45
C ASN A 220 19.98 -28.02 37.96
N VAL A 221 19.97 -26.76 37.47
CA VAL A 221 21.23 -26.07 37.10
C VAL A 221 22.12 -25.91 38.34
N ILE A 222 21.53 -25.46 39.46
CA ILE A 222 22.23 -25.36 40.75
C ILE A 222 22.70 -26.75 41.23
N GLY A 223 22.04 -27.87 40.92
CA GLY A 223 22.50 -29.21 41.32
C GLY A 223 23.59 -29.78 40.42
N VAL A 224 23.57 -29.52 39.11
CA VAL A 224 24.65 -29.87 38.19
C VAL A 224 25.90 -29.04 38.52
N VAL A 225 25.73 -27.72 38.65
CA VAL A 225 26.79 -26.79 39.07
C VAL A 225 27.28 -27.13 40.46
N ASN A 226 26.43 -27.33 41.48
CA ASN A 226 26.88 -27.72 42.83
C ASN A 226 27.45 -29.14 42.89
N ASN A 227 27.13 -30.08 42.01
CA ASN A 227 27.83 -31.37 41.98
C ASN A 227 29.24 -31.24 41.40
N ALA A 228 29.43 -30.36 40.40
CA ALA A 228 30.75 -29.98 39.92
C ALA A 228 31.52 -29.19 41.00
N LEU A 229 30.91 -28.15 41.58
CA LEU A 229 31.46 -27.31 42.64
C LEU A 229 31.79 -28.11 43.90
N ASN A 230 30.93 -29.00 44.40
CA ASN A 230 31.21 -29.79 45.61
C ASN A 230 32.35 -30.81 45.39
N LYS A 231 32.55 -31.31 44.17
CA LYS A 231 33.75 -32.09 43.83
C LYS A 231 35.00 -31.20 43.74
N PHE A 232 34.86 -29.98 43.22
CA PHE A 232 35.91 -28.97 43.19
C PHE A 232 36.32 -28.51 44.61
N ILE A 233 35.34 -28.24 45.47
CA ILE A 233 35.49 -27.84 46.87
C ILE A 233 36.12 -28.98 47.66
N LYS A 234 35.72 -30.25 47.49
CA LYS A 234 36.45 -31.38 48.13
C LYS A 234 37.92 -31.50 47.70
N ILE A 235 38.27 -31.04 46.50
CA ILE A 235 39.67 -30.96 46.04
C ILE A 235 40.36 -29.73 46.64
N ILE A 236 39.68 -28.58 46.75
CA ILE A 236 40.20 -27.34 47.34
C ILE A 236 40.34 -27.43 48.88
N ASP A 237 39.42 -28.07 49.58
CA ASP A 237 39.48 -28.36 51.02
C ASP A 237 40.67 -29.28 51.35
N SER A 238 41.04 -30.17 50.42
CA SER A 238 42.28 -30.97 50.53
C SER A 238 43.57 -30.15 50.30
N LEU A 239 43.43 -28.88 49.90
CA LEU A 239 44.50 -27.93 49.61
C LEU A 239 44.51 -26.71 50.56
N ASN A 240 43.44 -26.50 51.33
CA ASN A 240 43.37 -25.68 52.55
C ASN A 240 43.64 -24.16 52.35
N ILE A 241 42.82 -23.46 51.53
CA ILE A 241 42.95 -22.02 51.24
C ILE A 241 41.57 -21.32 51.18
N GLU A 242 41.40 -20.19 51.88
CA GLU A 242 40.20 -19.33 51.82
C GLU A 242 40.24 -18.31 50.65
N PHE A 243 39.06 -17.94 50.12
CA PHE A 243 38.92 -16.89 49.09
C PHE A 243 37.59 -16.13 49.16
N THR A 244 37.62 -14.89 48.68
CA THR A 244 36.46 -14.06 48.26
C THR A 244 36.66 -13.63 46.81
N LEU A 245 35.59 -13.65 45.98
CA LEU A 245 35.63 -13.64 44.51
C LEU A 245 34.56 -12.72 43.92
N ASN A 246 34.85 -12.02 42.81
CA ASN A 246 33.90 -11.06 42.18
C ASN A 246 33.88 -11.00 40.62
N SER A 247 34.71 -11.71 39.84
CA SER A 247 34.49 -11.88 38.37
C SER A 247 35.28 -13.04 37.74
N THR A 248 34.86 -13.51 36.55
CA THR A 248 35.59 -14.54 35.77
C THR A 248 36.96 -14.07 35.29
N ILE A 249 37.11 -12.78 34.98
CA ILE A 249 38.40 -12.19 34.61
C ILE A 249 39.34 -12.12 35.82
N ASP A 250 38.82 -11.85 37.02
CA ASP A 250 39.63 -11.88 38.24
C ASP A 250 40.10 -13.28 38.62
N ILE A 251 39.34 -14.33 38.29
CA ILE A 251 39.78 -15.73 38.40
C ILE A 251 40.99 -15.99 37.48
N CYS A 252 40.91 -15.56 36.22
CA CYS A 252 42.02 -15.68 35.27
C CYS A 252 43.25 -14.84 35.69
N ASN A 253 43.04 -13.61 36.16
CA ASN A 253 44.12 -12.71 36.60
C ASN A 253 44.78 -13.15 37.91
N ALA A 254 44.04 -13.80 38.82
CA ALA A 254 44.59 -14.38 40.04
C ALA A 254 45.55 -15.55 39.74
N LEU A 255 45.32 -16.26 38.63
CA LEU A 255 46.17 -17.35 38.15
C LEU A 255 47.46 -16.84 37.45
N GLU A 256 47.44 -15.70 36.76
CA GLU A 256 48.66 -15.09 36.16
C GLU A 256 49.73 -14.72 37.19
N LYS A 257 49.34 -14.28 38.40
CA LYS A 257 50.27 -13.82 39.45
C LYS A 257 51.22 -14.88 40.03
N LYS A 258 51.18 -16.13 39.54
CA LYS A 258 52.18 -17.17 39.82
C LYS A 258 53.04 -17.53 38.60
N ASN A 259 53.55 -16.50 37.92
CA ASN A 259 54.47 -16.57 36.78
C ASN A 259 53.93 -17.32 35.55
N PHE A 260 52.82 -16.85 35.00
CA PHE A 260 52.50 -17.07 33.59
C PHE A 260 52.06 -15.74 32.95
N HIS A 261 52.62 -15.41 31.79
CA HIS A 261 52.35 -14.16 31.08
C HIS A 261 51.39 -14.37 29.91
N LEU A 262 50.31 -13.60 29.85
CA LEU A 262 49.48 -13.46 28.66
C LEU A 262 50.12 -12.52 27.63
N ASN A 263 50.22 -12.96 26.37
CA ASN A 263 50.55 -12.10 25.22
C ASN A 263 49.39 -12.14 24.22
N LEU A 264 49.00 -10.96 23.72
CA LEU A 264 47.89 -10.81 22.78
C LEU A 264 48.12 -11.62 21.49
N LEU A 265 47.09 -12.36 21.06
CA LEU A 265 47.15 -13.22 19.89
C LEU A 265 46.67 -12.51 18.62
N THR A 266 47.64 -12.03 17.84
CA THR A 266 47.48 -11.56 16.44
C THR A 266 47.45 -12.77 15.47
N PRO A 267 47.50 -12.65 14.12
CA PRO A 267 47.45 -13.78 13.18
C PRO A 267 48.54 -14.88 13.31
N ASN A 268 49.33 -14.88 14.37
CA ASN A 268 50.49 -15.75 14.58
C ASN A 268 50.26 -16.91 15.59
N SER A 269 49.00 -17.22 15.92
CA SER A 269 48.59 -18.12 17.02
C SER A 269 48.86 -19.62 16.81
N SER A 270 48.99 -20.37 17.91
CA SER A 270 49.21 -21.82 17.92
C SER A 270 47.89 -22.60 17.86
N ILE A 271 47.77 -23.52 16.91
CA ILE A 271 46.54 -24.31 16.68
C ILE A 271 46.38 -25.50 17.64
N THR A 272 47.44 -25.88 18.37
CA THR A 272 47.32 -27.01 19.34
C THR A 272 46.58 -26.65 20.62
N SER A 273 46.51 -25.35 20.96
CA SER A 273 45.76 -24.81 22.10
C SER A 273 44.30 -24.51 21.77
N ILE A 274 43.89 -24.63 20.51
CA ILE A 274 42.53 -24.35 20.04
C ILE A 274 41.65 -25.61 20.12
N PHE A 275 42.24 -26.80 20.02
CA PHE A 275 41.53 -28.09 20.03
C PHE A 275 42.22 -29.12 20.95
N SER A 276 42.37 -28.83 22.24
CA SER A 276 43.05 -29.76 23.18
C SER A 276 42.18 -30.98 23.50
N GLY A 277 42.25 -32.01 22.66
CA GLY A 277 41.46 -33.24 22.79
C GLY A 277 40.97 -33.84 21.47
N SER A 278 41.14 -33.13 20.35
CA SER A 278 40.81 -33.65 19.02
C SER A 278 41.70 -34.85 18.65
N SER A 279 41.10 -35.85 17.98
CA SER A 279 41.83 -36.97 17.36
C SER A 279 42.55 -36.57 16.06
N LEU A 280 42.39 -35.34 15.60
CA LEU A 280 43.09 -34.79 14.43
C LEU A 280 44.50 -34.33 14.79
N SER A 281 45.48 -34.67 13.95
CA SER A 281 46.85 -34.19 14.13
C SER A 281 46.94 -32.67 13.97
N THR A 282 47.87 -32.03 14.70
CA THR A 282 48.03 -30.55 14.66
C THR A 282 48.18 -29.98 13.25
N PRO A 283 48.87 -30.63 12.28
CA PRO A 283 49.01 -30.08 10.94
C PRO A 283 47.75 -30.21 10.10
N ALA A 284 46.90 -31.22 10.33
CA ALA A 284 45.60 -31.28 9.67
C ALA A 284 44.79 -30.04 10.05
N LEU A 285 44.71 -29.75 11.35
CA LEU A 285 44.09 -28.53 11.88
C LEU A 285 44.79 -27.24 11.39
N TYR A 286 46.12 -27.23 11.23
CA TYR A 286 46.87 -26.07 10.72
C TYR A 286 46.62 -25.82 9.23
N ALA A 287 46.59 -26.88 8.42
CA ALA A 287 46.29 -26.84 6.99
C ALA A 287 44.84 -26.42 6.74
N LEU A 288 43.88 -26.90 7.55
CA LEU A 288 42.50 -26.41 7.55
C LEU A 288 42.45 -24.88 7.68
N VAL A 289 43.01 -24.34 8.76
CA VAL A 289 42.84 -22.93 9.13
C VAL A 289 43.65 -21.96 8.24
N ASN A 290 44.81 -22.39 7.72
CA ASN A 290 45.76 -21.48 7.04
C ASN A 290 46.01 -21.78 5.56
N LEU A 291 45.55 -22.92 5.03
CA LEU A 291 45.75 -23.30 3.61
C LEU A 291 44.44 -23.44 2.82
N ASN A 292 43.27 -23.35 3.47
CA ASN A 292 41.95 -23.23 2.82
C ASN A 292 41.12 -22.13 3.50
N PRO A 293 40.69 -21.06 2.82
CA PRO A 293 40.21 -19.87 3.54
C PRO A 293 38.79 -19.92 4.14
N PHE A 294 38.04 -21.03 4.04
CA PHE A 294 36.56 -20.93 3.91
C PHE A 294 35.67 -21.90 4.78
N ILE A 295 34.66 -21.34 5.52
CA ILE A 295 33.59 -21.98 6.35
C ILE A 295 32.67 -22.95 5.59
N ILE A 296 31.85 -23.57 6.45
CA ILE A 296 31.08 -24.79 6.42
C ILE A 296 29.56 -24.45 6.41
N ASN A 297 28.70 -25.15 5.64
CA ASN A 297 27.21 -25.10 5.81
C ASN A 297 26.47 -26.47 6.19
N GLY A 298 25.49 -26.55 7.11
CA GLY A 298 24.54 -27.68 7.34
C GLY A 298 24.55 -28.64 8.55
N ILE A 299 24.85 -28.25 9.81
CA ILE A 299 24.65 -29.11 11.02
C ILE A 299 23.16 -29.47 11.14
N LYS A 300 22.86 -30.74 11.41
CA LYS A 300 21.53 -31.17 11.88
C LYS A 300 21.57 -31.63 13.34
N SER A 301 21.44 -30.68 14.25
CA SER A 301 21.01 -30.90 15.64
C SER A 301 19.77 -30.04 15.89
N ASN A 302 18.95 -30.37 16.89
CA ASN A 302 17.75 -29.58 17.18
C ASN A 302 18.12 -28.14 17.59
N ALA A 303 19.19 -27.99 18.37
CA ALA A 303 19.81 -26.70 18.70
C ALA A 303 20.19 -25.91 17.45
N TYR A 304 20.86 -26.56 16.48
CA TYR A 304 21.27 -25.88 15.25
C TYR A 304 20.06 -25.45 14.40
N ASN A 305 19.10 -26.35 14.21
CA ASN A 305 17.93 -26.08 13.39
C ASN A 305 17.11 -24.88 13.91
N GLU A 306 17.01 -24.70 15.23
CA GLU A 306 16.22 -23.60 15.81
C GLU A 306 17.01 -22.29 15.98
N LEU A 307 18.34 -22.36 16.15
CA LEU A 307 19.20 -21.16 16.07
C LEU A 307 19.29 -20.62 14.63
N GLU A 308 19.29 -21.48 13.60
CA GLU A 308 19.27 -21.08 12.19
C GLU A 308 17.92 -20.47 11.77
N LYS A 309 16.82 -20.94 12.37
CA LYS A 309 15.45 -20.50 12.07
C LYS A 309 15.17 -19.05 12.50
N TYR A 310 15.85 -18.58 13.54
CA TYR A 310 15.65 -17.26 14.17
C TYR A 310 16.96 -16.48 14.32
N LYS A 311 17.95 -16.73 13.44
CA LYS A 311 19.29 -16.15 13.56
C LYS A 311 19.33 -14.63 13.56
N ASP A 312 18.35 -14.01 12.91
CA ASP A 312 18.25 -12.55 12.75
C ASP A 312 17.69 -11.86 14.02
N GLU A 313 17.03 -12.61 14.92
CA GLU A 313 16.59 -12.16 16.25
C GLU A 313 17.76 -12.00 17.24
N TYR A 314 18.82 -12.81 17.09
CA TYR A 314 19.87 -12.93 18.09
C TYR A 314 20.94 -11.85 17.93
N THR A 315 20.59 -10.61 18.27
CA THR A 315 21.50 -9.46 18.16
C THR A 315 22.75 -9.63 19.02
N ALA A 316 23.84 -8.95 18.64
CA ALA A 316 25.07 -8.90 19.45
C ALA A 316 24.83 -8.30 20.86
N GLY A 317 23.76 -7.54 21.05
CA GLY A 317 23.31 -7.06 22.37
C GLY A 317 22.73 -8.20 23.21
N TYR A 318 21.73 -8.90 22.66
CA TYR A 318 21.10 -10.08 23.27
C TYR A 318 22.14 -11.11 23.71
N ILE A 319 23.03 -11.54 22.82
CA ILE A 319 24.05 -12.56 23.10
C ILE A 319 24.96 -12.12 24.27
N LYS A 320 25.42 -10.86 24.24
CA LYS A 320 26.31 -10.31 25.27
C LYS A 320 25.65 -10.26 26.64
N ASP A 321 24.39 -9.85 26.71
CA ASP A 321 23.71 -9.68 27.99
C ASP A 321 23.13 -11.00 28.53
N LYS A 322 22.75 -11.95 27.67
CA LYS A 322 22.40 -13.32 28.08
C LYS A 322 23.62 -14.09 28.60
N ALA A 323 24.83 -13.81 28.09
CA ALA A 323 26.08 -14.31 28.68
C ALA A 323 26.35 -13.76 30.10
N LYS A 324 26.04 -12.49 30.38
CA LYS A 324 26.12 -11.92 31.75
C LYS A 324 25.14 -12.59 32.71
N MET A 325 23.92 -12.87 32.25
CA MET A 325 22.93 -13.61 33.03
C MET A 325 23.47 -14.98 33.42
N PHE A 326 24.13 -15.68 32.48
CA PHE A 326 24.72 -16.97 32.77
C PHE A 326 25.89 -16.90 33.77
N GLU A 327 26.81 -15.93 33.63
CA GLU A 327 27.88 -15.70 34.63
C GLU A 327 27.27 -15.41 36.02
N SER A 328 26.18 -14.64 36.07
CA SER A 328 25.45 -14.33 37.30
C SER A 328 24.80 -15.57 37.93
N ALA A 329 24.25 -16.47 37.11
CA ALA A 329 23.65 -17.73 37.55
C ALA A 329 24.69 -18.69 38.16
N LEU A 330 25.90 -18.74 37.59
CA LEU A 330 27.00 -19.56 38.09
C LEU A 330 27.54 -19.07 39.44
N ASN A 331 27.66 -17.76 39.61
CA ASN A 331 28.33 -17.16 40.77
C ASN A 331 27.48 -17.15 42.05
N ASN A 332 26.17 -17.41 41.96
CA ASN A 332 25.25 -17.56 43.10
C ASN A 332 25.27 -16.38 44.11
N SER A 333 25.73 -15.20 43.67
CA SER A 333 26.07 -14.06 44.51
C SER A 333 24.85 -13.14 44.73
N LYS A 334 24.57 -12.82 45.99
CA LYS A 334 23.36 -12.04 46.38
C LYS A 334 23.40 -10.54 46.02
N ASN A 335 24.53 -10.03 45.52
CA ASN A 335 24.74 -8.60 45.25
C ASN A 335 25.23 -8.36 43.82
N LEU A 336 24.36 -8.57 42.82
CA LEU A 336 24.72 -8.45 41.40
C LEU A 336 24.47 -7.05 40.80
N GLY A 337 23.73 -6.16 41.48
CA GLY A 337 23.38 -4.83 40.97
C GLY A 337 22.45 -4.83 39.75
N ALA A 338 22.04 -6.02 39.29
CA ALA A 338 21.11 -6.25 38.20
C ALA A 338 20.13 -7.39 38.54
N TYR A 339 18.97 -7.37 37.91
CA TYR A 339 17.95 -8.41 37.91
C TYR A 339 17.88 -9.05 36.53
N PHE A 340 17.76 -10.38 36.48
CA PHE A 340 17.62 -11.10 35.22
C PHE A 340 16.38 -11.98 35.23
N SER A 341 15.64 -12.00 34.11
CA SER A 341 14.49 -12.88 33.87
C SER A 341 14.56 -13.46 32.47
N ASP A 342 14.44 -14.79 32.35
CA ASP A 342 14.49 -15.51 31.08
C ASP A 342 13.26 -16.40 30.93
N LYS A 343 12.42 -16.11 29.93
CA LYS A 343 11.13 -16.77 29.73
C LYS A 343 11.26 -18.24 29.33
N GLU A 344 12.22 -18.56 28.45
CA GLU A 344 12.46 -19.93 27.98
C GLU A 344 12.82 -20.87 29.14
N THR A 345 13.74 -20.44 30.01
CA THR A 345 14.24 -21.27 31.12
C THR A 345 13.45 -21.13 32.41
N GLY A 346 12.60 -20.10 32.53
CA GLY A 346 11.89 -19.73 33.76
C GLY A 346 12.83 -19.27 34.88
N ILE A 347 14.09 -18.93 34.56
CA ILE A 347 15.10 -18.52 35.55
C ILE A 347 14.92 -17.04 35.90
N THR A 348 14.99 -16.74 37.20
CA THR A 348 15.04 -15.38 37.72
C THR A 348 16.20 -15.25 38.71
N ILE A 349 17.04 -14.24 38.54
CA ILE A 349 18.26 -14.03 39.35
C ILE A 349 18.16 -12.70 40.08
N ASN A 350 18.61 -12.71 41.35
CA ASN A 350 18.66 -11.54 42.25
C ASN A 350 17.28 -10.96 42.62
N GLN A 351 16.46 -11.75 43.32
CA GLN A 351 15.12 -11.35 43.80
C GLN A 351 15.12 -10.46 45.07
N THR A 352 16.29 -10.22 45.69
CA THR A 352 16.40 -9.51 46.98
C THR A 352 16.37 -7.99 46.80
N GLN A 353 15.35 -7.34 47.36
CA GLN A 353 15.07 -5.88 47.26
C GLN A 353 16.06 -4.99 48.06
N ASP A 354 17.23 -5.53 48.44
CA ASP A 354 18.13 -4.98 49.46
C ASP A 354 18.87 -3.71 48.98
N PHE A 355 18.76 -3.35 47.69
CA PHE A 355 19.41 -2.20 47.03
C PHE A 355 18.50 -0.95 46.88
N ASN A 356 17.69 -0.57 47.87
CA ASN A 356 16.83 0.64 47.86
C ASN A 356 15.85 0.78 46.66
N GLY A 357 15.72 -0.26 45.82
CA GLY A 357 14.99 -0.25 44.55
C GLY A 357 15.75 0.33 43.35
N ILE A 358 17.08 0.28 43.30
CA ILE A 358 17.89 0.73 42.15
C ILE A 358 18.82 -0.41 41.68
N PHE A 359 18.52 -0.97 40.51
CA PHE A 359 19.32 -1.96 39.79
C PHE A 359 18.89 -1.99 38.31
N ASP A 360 19.73 -2.51 37.43
CA ASP A 360 19.40 -2.69 36.00
C ASP A 360 18.51 -3.95 35.83
N GLU A 361 17.47 -3.88 35.01
CA GLU A 361 16.67 -5.06 34.66
C GLU A 361 17.07 -5.63 33.29
N TYR A 362 17.17 -6.95 33.16
CA TYR A 362 17.41 -7.65 31.89
C TYR A 362 16.35 -8.74 31.70
N HIS A 363 15.54 -8.61 30.64
CA HIS A 363 14.47 -9.56 30.31
C HIS A 363 14.75 -10.19 28.94
N PHE A 364 14.65 -11.51 28.87
CA PHE A 364 14.79 -12.30 27.65
C PHE A 364 13.50 -13.10 27.39
N GLY A 365 12.90 -12.88 26.23
CA GLY A 365 11.72 -13.61 25.74
C GLY A 365 12.08 -14.90 25.01
N THR A 366 11.16 -15.33 24.15
CA THR A 366 11.19 -16.57 23.37
C THR A 366 10.76 -16.28 21.93
N ASN A 367 10.95 -17.24 21.02
CA ASN A 367 10.44 -17.10 19.65
C ASN A 367 8.93 -17.46 19.55
N SER A 368 8.13 -16.94 20.47
CA SER A 368 6.68 -17.16 20.59
C SER A 368 6.03 -16.05 21.41
N ASN A 369 4.80 -15.66 21.04
CA ASN A 369 4.02 -14.57 21.63
C ASN A 369 4.15 -14.48 23.16
N ASP A 370 4.97 -13.54 23.61
CA ASP A 370 5.38 -13.39 24.99
C ASP A 370 4.65 -12.22 25.68
N THR A 371 4.65 -12.23 27.01
CA THR A 371 4.21 -11.07 27.80
C THR A 371 5.27 -10.73 28.82
N ILE A 372 6.03 -9.67 28.56
CA ILE A 372 7.16 -9.23 29.36
C ILE A 372 6.73 -8.01 30.17
N VAL A 373 6.92 -8.05 31.48
CA VAL A 373 6.55 -6.95 32.39
C VAL A 373 7.74 -6.61 33.28
N GLY A 374 8.26 -5.40 33.10
CA GLY A 374 9.33 -4.86 33.95
C GLY A 374 8.88 -4.75 35.41
N ILE A 375 9.77 -5.06 36.34
CA ILE A 375 9.44 -5.20 37.77
C ILE A 375 9.49 -3.89 38.55
N GLY A 376 10.17 -2.87 38.02
CA GLY A 376 10.04 -1.48 38.47
C GLY A 376 11.14 -1.00 39.40
N THR A 377 12.32 -0.68 38.85
CA THR A 377 13.37 0.03 39.60
C THR A 377 13.27 1.54 39.43
N LYS A 378 13.80 2.30 40.40
CA LYS A 378 13.69 3.76 40.43
C LYS A 378 14.61 4.49 39.46
N SER A 379 15.64 3.82 38.91
CA SER A 379 16.71 4.48 38.15
C SER A 379 17.62 3.54 37.32
N GLY A 380 17.23 2.30 37.03
CA GLY A 380 18.04 1.36 36.24
C GLY A 380 18.07 1.70 34.74
N ASP A 381 19.12 1.22 34.05
CA ASP A 381 19.17 1.12 32.59
C ASP A 381 18.70 -0.28 32.19
N ASN A 382 17.39 -0.41 31.94
CA ASN A 382 16.72 -1.67 31.69
C ASN A 382 16.88 -2.12 30.23
N LYS A 383 16.91 -3.43 30.01
CA LYS A 383 16.97 -4.06 28.69
C LYS A 383 15.94 -5.16 28.53
N ILE A 384 15.28 -5.15 27.38
CA ILE A 384 14.29 -6.16 27.00
C ILE A 384 14.62 -6.64 25.60
N TYR A 385 14.71 -7.95 25.44
CA TYR A 385 14.90 -8.65 24.18
C TYR A 385 13.77 -9.67 24.06
N ALA A 386 12.77 -9.44 23.21
CA ALA A 386 11.59 -10.30 23.15
C ALA A 386 11.80 -11.49 22.19
N LEU A 387 12.45 -11.24 21.04
CA LEU A 387 12.69 -12.15 19.90
C LEU A 387 11.42 -12.29 19.02
N ALA A 388 11.32 -13.35 18.21
CA ALA A 388 10.21 -13.47 17.26
C ALA A 388 8.86 -13.79 17.95
N GLY A 389 7.78 -13.12 17.58
CA GLY A 389 6.45 -13.38 18.15
C GLY A 389 5.55 -12.15 18.00
N ASN A 390 4.27 -12.26 18.37
CA ASN A 390 3.47 -11.05 18.59
C ASN A 390 3.42 -10.78 20.09
N ASP A 391 4.35 -9.96 20.55
CA ASP A 391 4.71 -9.80 21.95
C ASP A 391 4.04 -8.60 22.60
N THR A 392 3.86 -8.67 23.92
CA THR A 392 3.34 -7.56 24.73
C THR A 392 4.35 -7.18 25.80
N ILE A 393 4.98 -6.02 25.63
CA ILE A 393 6.08 -5.54 26.45
C ILE A 393 5.61 -4.35 27.27
N ILE A 394 5.53 -4.49 28.60
CA ILE A 394 5.20 -3.41 29.52
C ILE A 394 6.46 -3.05 30.30
N ALA A 395 7.12 -1.97 29.90
CA ALA A 395 8.38 -1.54 30.49
C ALA A 395 8.22 -1.07 31.95
N SER A 396 9.32 -1.16 32.71
CA SER A 396 9.44 -0.59 34.05
C SER A 396 9.86 0.88 34.00
N SER A 397 9.77 1.55 35.15
CA SER A 397 10.41 2.86 35.35
C SER A 397 11.93 2.76 35.21
N GLY A 398 12.56 3.87 34.80
CA GLY A 398 13.98 3.91 34.42
C GLY A 398 14.14 4.27 32.94
N ASN A 399 15.35 4.11 32.42
CA ASN A 399 15.60 4.14 30.97
C ASN A 399 15.42 2.72 30.45
N ASN A 400 14.80 2.56 29.28
CA ASN A 400 14.57 1.23 28.69
C ASN A 400 15.18 1.16 27.30
N TYR A 401 15.90 0.07 27.03
CA TYR A 401 16.34 -0.34 25.70
C TYR A 401 15.57 -1.60 25.31
N ILE A 402 14.76 -1.53 24.26
CA ILE A 402 13.87 -2.61 23.84
C ILE A 402 14.22 -2.98 22.40
N GLU A 403 14.50 -4.26 22.19
CA GLU A 403 14.44 -4.93 20.89
C GLU A 403 13.25 -5.90 21.02
N ALA A 404 12.13 -5.62 20.34
CA ALA A 404 10.98 -6.51 20.37
C ALA A 404 11.30 -7.75 19.51
N GLY A 405 11.37 -7.64 18.19
CA GLY A 405 11.86 -8.70 17.30
C GLY A 405 11.05 -8.76 16.00
N SER A 406 11.05 -9.89 15.28
CA SER A 406 10.09 -10.05 14.18
C SER A 406 8.69 -10.38 14.70
N GLY A 407 7.70 -9.55 14.36
CA GLY A 407 6.42 -9.64 15.07
C GLY A 407 5.32 -8.71 14.62
N SER A 408 4.40 -8.45 15.53
CA SER A 408 3.47 -7.31 15.47
C SER A 408 3.15 -6.98 16.91
N ASP A 409 4.02 -6.15 17.47
CA ASP A 409 4.27 -6.09 18.90
C ASP A 409 3.57 -4.90 19.56
N ILE A 410 3.32 -5.03 20.86
CA ILE A 410 2.72 -3.97 21.67
C ILE A 410 3.72 -3.56 22.75
N ILE A 411 4.43 -2.47 22.50
CA ILE A 411 5.44 -1.90 23.41
C ILE A 411 4.78 -0.78 24.21
N ASN A 412 4.84 -0.83 25.53
CA ASN A 412 4.19 0.11 26.42
C ASN A 412 5.16 0.71 27.46
N LEU A 413 5.55 1.96 27.21
CA LEU A 413 6.43 2.78 28.05
C LEU A 413 5.66 3.69 29.03
N SER A 414 4.32 3.61 29.13
CA SER A 414 3.49 4.54 29.93
C SER A 414 3.80 4.57 31.44
N LYS A 415 4.54 3.58 31.96
CA LYS A 415 5.03 3.53 33.35
C LYS A 415 6.37 4.26 33.57
N THR A 416 7.02 4.72 32.50
CA THR A 416 8.29 5.45 32.59
C THR A 416 8.09 6.88 33.09
N SER A 417 9.17 7.51 33.55
CA SER A 417 9.10 8.83 34.21
C SER A 417 9.52 9.96 33.29
N LYS A 418 9.16 11.21 33.60
CA LYS A 418 9.56 12.40 32.81
C LYS A 418 11.07 12.62 32.60
N ASN A 419 11.91 11.88 33.32
CA ASN A 419 13.37 11.92 33.19
C ASN A 419 13.95 10.72 32.41
N SER A 420 13.13 9.75 32.01
CA SER A 420 13.62 8.59 31.25
C SER A 420 13.99 8.97 29.82
N LYS A 421 14.94 8.22 29.28
CA LYS A 421 15.24 8.16 27.85
C LYS A 421 15.10 6.73 27.40
N ASN A 422 14.07 6.44 26.60
CA ASN A 422 13.83 5.09 26.11
C ASN A 422 14.26 4.98 24.64
N ILE A 423 14.73 3.80 24.25
CA ILE A 423 15.06 3.43 22.88
C ILE A 423 14.28 2.15 22.57
N VAL A 424 13.43 2.19 21.56
CA VAL A 424 12.61 1.06 21.12
C VAL A 424 12.92 0.75 19.68
N TYR A 425 13.25 -0.50 19.41
CA TYR A 425 13.12 -1.14 18.10
C TYR A 425 11.91 -2.06 18.19
N GLY A 426 10.91 -1.84 17.34
CA GLY A 426 9.82 -2.78 17.11
C GLY A 426 10.40 -4.02 16.41
N ASP A 427 10.65 -3.91 15.12
CA ASP A 427 11.34 -4.93 14.33
C ASP A 427 12.75 -5.28 14.86
N SER A 428 13.26 -6.41 14.36
CA SER A 428 14.67 -6.78 14.47
C SER A 428 15.58 -5.64 14.00
N LYS A 429 16.73 -5.46 14.67
CA LYS A 429 17.65 -4.32 14.45
C LYS A 429 18.29 -4.24 13.05
N ASN A 430 18.10 -5.26 12.24
CA ASN A 430 18.54 -5.30 10.84
C ASN A 430 17.47 -4.75 9.88
N ASN A 431 16.25 -4.48 10.36
CA ASN A 431 15.11 -3.96 9.61
C ASN A 431 14.78 -4.79 8.36
N GLU A 432 14.98 -6.12 8.40
CA GLU A 432 14.67 -7.00 7.26
C GLU A 432 13.25 -7.59 7.30
N ASP A 433 12.69 -7.74 8.50
CA ASP A 433 11.35 -8.27 8.75
C ASP A 433 10.23 -7.27 8.39
N VAL A 434 8.97 -7.67 8.59
CA VAL A 434 7.78 -6.86 8.31
C VAL A 434 6.77 -7.05 9.44
N GLY A 435 6.79 -6.12 10.40
CA GLY A 435 5.88 -6.07 11.54
C GLY A 435 4.90 -4.90 11.51
N ASN A 436 3.76 -5.03 12.19
CA ASN A 436 2.83 -3.92 12.39
C ASN A 436 2.83 -3.56 13.88
N ASP A 437 3.80 -2.77 14.31
CA ASP A 437 4.06 -2.57 15.73
C ASP A 437 3.24 -1.42 16.32
N THR A 438 2.89 -1.52 17.59
CA THR A 438 2.23 -0.48 18.37
C THR A 438 3.14 -0.03 19.49
N ILE A 439 3.80 1.11 19.28
CA ILE A 439 4.72 1.69 20.28
C ILE A 439 4.01 2.81 21.04
N ILE A 440 3.77 2.58 22.32
CA ILE A 440 3.18 3.54 23.25
C ILE A 440 4.30 4.18 24.06
N GLY A 441 4.63 5.42 23.71
CA GLY A 441 5.57 6.28 24.43
C GLY A 441 5.12 6.58 25.86
N GLY A 442 6.10 6.98 26.67
CA GLY A 442 5.94 7.34 28.07
C GLY A 442 5.90 8.84 28.32
N ASP A 443 6.21 9.20 29.56
CA ASP A 443 6.23 10.59 30.04
C ASP A 443 7.60 11.29 29.76
N GLY A 444 8.61 10.52 29.34
CA GLY A 444 10.00 10.91 29.13
C GLY A 444 10.32 11.40 27.71
N ILE A 445 11.54 11.13 27.23
CA ILE A 445 11.95 11.37 25.83
C ILE A 445 12.25 10.03 25.16
N ASP A 446 11.42 9.64 24.21
CA ASP A 446 11.48 8.32 23.60
C ASP A 446 11.98 8.39 22.15
N LEU A 447 12.90 7.48 21.82
CA LEU A 447 13.40 7.26 20.46
C LEU A 447 12.83 5.95 19.95
N MET A 448 11.91 6.06 19.00
CA MET A 448 11.12 4.93 18.48
C MET A 448 11.51 4.64 17.03
N TYR A 449 11.92 3.39 16.80
CA TYR A 449 12.04 2.78 15.50
C TYR A 449 10.93 1.72 15.43
N GLY A 450 9.99 1.85 14.50
CA GLY A 450 9.06 0.75 14.16
C GLY A 450 9.84 -0.28 13.37
N GLY A 451 9.75 -0.22 12.04
CA GLY A 451 10.66 -0.94 11.18
C GLY A 451 10.25 -0.89 9.72
N LYS A 452 9.68 -2.00 9.23
CA LYS A 452 8.85 -2.03 8.02
C LYS A 452 7.47 -2.59 8.37
N GLY A 453 6.44 -2.02 7.78
CA GLY A 453 5.08 -2.54 7.85
C GLY A 453 4.06 -1.42 8.04
N TYR A 454 3.18 -1.52 9.02
CA TYR A 454 2.22 -0.45 9.34
C TYR A 454 2.27 -0.14 10.83
N ASP A 455 3.21 0.72 11.20
CA ASP A 455 3.54 1.00 12.59
C ASP A 455 2.64 2.10 13.18
N THR A 456 2.28 1.94 14.45
CA THR A 456 1.37 2.83 15.19
C THR A 456 2.10 3.44 16.38
N TYR A 457 2.40 4.74 16.31
CA TYR A 457 3.19 5.45 17.32
C TYR A 457 2.31 6.34 18.20
N HIS A 458 2.17 6.05 19.49
CA HIS A 458 1.56 6.97 20.46
C HIS A 458 2.65 7.79 21.15
N ALA A 459 2.87 9.03 20.71
CA ALA A 459 4.01 9.85 21.11
C ALA A 459 3.68 10.96 22.14
N GLY A 460 4.63 11.20 23.04
CA GLY A 460 4.68 12.25 24.06
C GLY A 460 5.54 13.46 23.67
N ASP A 461 5.94 14.26 24.66
CA ASP A 461 6.67 15.53 24.43
C ASP A 461 8.18 15.33 24.27
N LYS A 462 8.71 15.79 23.12
CA LYS A 462 10.09 15.73 22.63
C LYS A 462 10.53 14.36 22.08
N ASP A 463 9.58 13.44 21.90
CA ASP A 463 9.83 12.15 21.27
C ASP A 463 10.36 12.28 19.84
N ILE A 464 11.00 11.21 19.40
CA ILE A 464 11.65 11.09 18.09
C ILE A 464 11.22 9.77 17.45
N ILE A 465 10.55 9.86 16.30
CA ILE A 465 10.19 8.71 15.46
C ILE A 465 11.19 8.61 14.29
N ILE A 466 11.64 7.39 14.00
CA ILE A 466 12.45 7.05 12.83
C ILE A 466 11.84 5.81 12.17
N ASP A 467 11.24 6.01 11.01
CA ASP A 467 10.54 4.97 10.27
C ASP A 467 11.30 4.67 8.95
N SER A 468 11.40 3.40 8.55
CA SER A 468 12.33 2.99 7.48
C SER A 468 11.68 2.77 6.11
N ASP A 469 10.41 2.35 6.06
CA ASP A 469 9.64 2.23 4.82
C ASP A 469 8.60 3.36 4.62
N HIS A 470 8.44 4.21 5.64
CA HIS A 470 7.55 5.36 5.74
C HIS A 470 6.06 5.04 5.95
N SER A 471 5.71 3.81 6.37
CA SER A 471 4.32 3.32 6.44
C SER A 471 3.84 3.14 7.89
N GLY A 472 2.71 3.76 8.22
CA GLY A 472 2.16 3.73 9.58
C GLY A 472 1.25 4.91 9.91
N GLU A 473 1.01 5.16 11.20
CA GLU A 473 0.28 6.31 11.72
C GLU A 473 0.83 6.82 13.07
N VAL A 474 0.58 8.09 13.39
CA VAL A 474 1.07 8.73 14.62
C VAL A 474 -0.06 9.39 15.40
N ILE A 475 -0.14 9.06 16.69
CA ILE A 475 -1.04 9.66 17.68
C ILE A 475 -0.20 10.50 18.65
N PHE A 476 -0.14 11.80 18.43
CA PHE A 476 0.63 12.73 19.27
C PHE A 476 -0.25 13.34 20.37
N ASP A 477 0.09 13.09 21.64
CA ASP A 477 -0.63 13.61 22.81
C ASP A 477 -2.15 13.33 22.72
N GLY A 478 -2.50 12.10 22.34
CA GLY A 478 -3.89 11.63 22.18
C GLY A 478 -4.62 12.05 20.90
N ILE A 479 -3.94 12.68 19.92
CA ILE A 479 -4.55 13.11 18.66
C ILE A 479 -3.84 12.44 17.48
N LYS A 480 -4.58 11.70 16.66
CA LYS A 480 -4.08 11.16 15.39
C LYS A 480 -3.74 12.30 14.43
N LEU A 481 -2.52 12.30 13.93
CA LEU A 481 -2.00 13.26 12.97
C LEU A 481 -2.38 12.84 11.55
N ASN A 482 -2.90 13.77 10.76
CA ASN A 482 -3.26 13.51 9.36
C ASN A 482 -2.48 14.41 8.37
N GLY A 483 -1.63 15.31 8.89
CA GLY A 483 -0.96 16.33 8.10
C GLY A 483 -1.72 17.66 8.09
N GLY A 484 -1.29 18.58 7.24
CA GLY A 484 -1.71 19.96 7.33
C GLY A 484 -1.32 20.84 6.16
N VAL A 485 -1.91 22.02 6.14
CA VAL A 485 -1.87 22.96 5.02
C VAL A 485 -1.01 24.17 5.37
N TRP A 486 -0.09 24.57 4.49
CA TRP A 486 0.81 25.72 4.70
C TRP A 486 0.05 27.03 4.93
N GLY A 487 0.26 27.65 6.10
CA GLY A 487 -0.24 28.99 6.43
C GLY A 487 0.89 30.01 6.52
N GLU A 488 0.92 30.99 5.61
CA GLU A 488 1.97 32.03 5.55
C GLU A 488 2.15 32.76 6.89
N ASN A 489 1.04 33.15 7.52
CA ASN A 489 1.00 33.89 8.79
C ASN A 489 1.72 33.19 9.96
N LYS A 490 1.82 31.85 9.93
CA LYS A 490 2.48 31.04 10.98
C LYS A 490 3.82 30.45 10.53
N GLN A 491 4.18 30.58 9.25
CA GLN A 491 5.36 29.93 8.62
C GLN A 491 5.46 28.42 8.94
N ALA A 492 4.32 27.74 8.92
CA ALA A 492 4.17 26.33 9.23
C ALA A 492 2.95 25.75 8.50
N TYR A 493 2.92 24.43 8.31
CA TYR A 493 1.72 23.70 7.93
C TYR A 493 0.82 23.57 9.15
N ILE A 494 -0.48 23.80 9.02
CA ILE A 494 -1.46 23.76 10.13
C ILE A 494 -2.38 22.56 9.91
N ASP A 495 -2.59 21.75 10.93
CA ASP A 495 -3.42 20.55 10.83
C ASP A 495 -4.87 20.93 10.48
N SER A 496 -5.39 20.32 9.41
CA SER A 496 -6.72 20.61 8.86
C SER A 496 -7.87 20.29 9.81
N SER A 497 -7.65 19.34 10.73
CA SER A 497 -8.60 18.92 11.76
C SER A 497 -8.41 19.68 13.10
N ASN A 498 -7.22 20.25 13.34
CA ASN A 498 -6.93 20.93 14.60
C ASN A 498 -5.88 22.06 14.49
N ASN A 499 -6.36 23.31 14.41
CA ASN A 499 -5.55 24.54 14.31
C ASN A 499 -4.52 24.79 15.45
N SER A 500 -4.54 23.99 16.53
CA SER A 500 -3.53 24.02 17.61
C SER A 500 -2.28 23.18 17.30
N ILE A 501 -2.33 22.34 16.28
CA ILE A 501 -1.21 21.54 15.77
C ILE A 501 -0.60 22.27 14.57
N SER A 502 0.73 22.40 14.56
CA SER A 502 1.47 22.91 13.41
C SER A 502 2.73 22.09 13.13
N TYR A 503 2.98 21.79 11.86
CA TYR A 503 4.12 21.06 11.37
C TYR A 503 5.12 22.00 10.68
N LYS A 504 6.41 21.84 11.00
CA LYS A 504 7.51 22.60 10.41
C LYS A 504 8.53 21.63 9.83
N LEU A 505 8.63 21.61 8.50
CA LEU A 505 9.62 20.82 7.78
C LEU A 505 10.97 21.55 7.76
N ASN A 506 12.06 20.84 8.06
CA ASN A 506 13.42 21.34 7.93
C ASN A 506 14.11 20.68 6.73
N GLU A 507 14.29 21.46 5.67
CA GLU A 507 14.76 20.99 4.35
C GLU A 507 16.19 20.47 4.35
N SER A 508 17.06 20.89 5.28
CA SER A 508 18.47 20.45 5.31
C SER A 508 18.65 18.99 5.72
N THR A 509 17.66 18.36 6.35
CA THR A 509 17.76 17.02 6.97
C THR A 509 16.46 16.20 6.93
N LEU A 510 15.48 16.57 6.09
CA LEU A 510 14.15 15.93 5.99
C LEU A 510 13.56 15.58 7.38
N THR A 511 13.54 16.57 8.26
CA THR A 511 13.07 16.42 9.64
C THR A 511 11.80 17.23 9.83
N LEU A 512 10.73 16.59 10.31
CA LEU A 512 9.45 17.23 10.60
C LEU A 512 9.33 17.48 12.10
N THR A 513 9.21 18.76 12.50
CA THR A 513 8.91 19.14 13.89
C THR A 513 7.43 19.48 14.01
N ILE A 514 6.73 18.86 14.95
CA ILE A 514 5.30 18.99 15.17
C ILE A 514 5.10 19.67 16.52
N LEU A 515 4.32 20.74 16.54
CA LEU A 515 4.07 21.59 17.71
C LEU A 515 2.59 21.52 18.08
N LYS A 516 2.28 21.23 19.34
CA LYS A 516 0.93 21.27 19.90
C LYS A 516 0.96 22.02 21.24
N GLY A 517 0.54 23.28 21.22
CA GLY A 517 0.77 24.20 22.34
C GLY A 517 2.26 24.36 22.63
N ASN A 518 2.72 23.93 23.81
CA ASN A 518 4.13 23.96 24.20
C ASN A 518 4.85 22.60 24.02
N LYS A 519 4.16 21.56 23.53
CA LYS A 519 4.75 20.23 23.30
C LYS A 519 5.31 20.11 21.87
N THR A 520 6.35 19.31 21.72
CA THR A 520 7.03 19.01 20.46
C THR A 520 7.06 17.51 20.16
N LEU A 521 7.09 17.13 18.88
CA LEU A 521 7.41 15.80 18.39
C LEU A 521 8.31 15.93 17.16
N THR A 522 9.28 15.03 16.99
CA THR A 522 10.18 15.00 15.83
C THR A 522 10.03 13.71 15.03
N ILE A 523 9.82 13.82 13.73
CA ILE A 523 9.90 12.68 12.80
C ILE A 523 11.11 12.90 11.89
N LYS A 524 12.05 11.95 11.86
CA LYS A 524 13.23 12.02 10.99
C LYS A 524 12.98 11.24 9.70
N ASN A 525 13.74 11.58 8.65
CA ASN A 525 13.62 10.98 7.31
C ASN A 525 12.20 11.10 6.72
N TYR A 526 11.46 12.15 7.08
CA TYR A 526 10.12 12.42 6.58
C TYR A 526 10.19 12.81 5.10
N ASP A 527 9.60 11.99 4.23
CA ASP A 527 9.52 12.24 2.79
C ASP A 527 8.14 12.80 2.44
N ILE A 528 8.10 14.10 2.13
CA ILE A 528 6.89 14.83 1.74
C ILE A 528 6.21 14.24 0.49
N ASN A 529 6.97 13.58 -0.40
CA ASN A 529 6.43 12.98 -1.62
C ASN A 529 5.77 11.63 -1.36
N LYS A 530 6.25 10.90 -0.35
CA LYS A 530 5.66 9.63 0.12
C LYS A 530 4.56 9.84 1.16
N GLN A 531 4.46 11.05 1.75
CA GLN A 531 3.53 11.37 2.84
C GLN A 531 3.73 10.45 4.05
N SER A 532 4.99 10.33 4.51
CA SER A 532 5.40 9.37 5.53
C SER A 532 4.46 9.33 6.74
N LEU A 533 4.14 8.12 7.20
CA LEU A 533 3.26 7.83 8.34
C LEU A 533 1.83 8.39 8.18
N ASN A 534 1.34 8.45 6.94
CA ASN A 534 0.03 9.02 6.56
C ASN A 534 -0.16 10.49 7.00
N ILE A 535 0.94 11.24 7.14
CA ILE A 535 0.93 12.67 7.44
C ILE A 535 1.10 13.43 6.12
N SER A 536 0.02 13.97 5.56
CA SER A 536 0.02 14.67 4.27
C SER A 536 0.27 16.18 4.45
N LEU A 537 1.46 16.67 4.09
CA LEU A 537 1.76 18.12 4.10
C LEU A 537 1.52 18.73 2.72
N SER A 538 0.63 19.71 2.63
CA SER A 538 0.28 20.38 1.38
C SER A 538 0.36 21.91 1.50
N LYS A 539 0.50 22.60 0.37
CA LYS A 539 0.24 24.05 0.28
C LYS A 539 -1.14 24.21 -0.34
N ASN A 540 -2.01 25.05 0.24
CA ASN A 540 -3.41 25.11 -0.21
C ASN A 540 -3.45 25.51 -1.70
N PRO A 541 -3.91 24.64 -2.61
CA PRO A 541 -3.51 24.75 -3.99
C PRO A 541 -4.35 25.75 -4.78
N GLY A 542 -3.81 26.96 -4.97
CA GLY A 542 -4.31 27.90 -5.96
C GLY A 542 -3.61 27.74 -7.32
N LYS A 543 -3.61 28.84 -8.09
CA LYS A 543 -2.93 28.92 -9.39
C LYS A 543 -1.75 29.89 -9.33
N GLU A 544 -0.70 29.62 -10.10
CA GLU A 544 0.26 30.67 -10.49
C GLU A 544 -0.17 31.23 -11.85
N VAL A 545 -0.44 32.53 -11.90
CA VAL A 545 -0.96 33.20 -13.09
C VAL A 545 -0.09 34.41 -13.44
N ALA A 546 0.20 34.60 -14.73
CA ALA A 546 0.80 35.83 -15.23
C ALA A 546 -0.18 36.52 -16.17
N ILE A 547 -0.63 37.71 -15.78
CA ILE A 547 -1.44 38.59 -16.61
C ILE A 547 -0.46 39.48 -17.37
N VAL A 548 -0.43 39.31 -18.69
CA VAL A 548 0.50 39.96 -19.62
C VAL A 548 -0.31 40.95 -20.45
N ILE A 549 -0.08 42.24 -20.25
CA ILE A 549 -0.90 43.32 -20.82
C ILE A 549 -0.07 44.13 -21.82
N ASP A 550 -0.62 44.28 -23.01
CA ASP A 550 -0.12 45.22 -24.01
C ASP A 550 -0.33 46.66 -23.55
N THR A 551 0.69 47.49 -23.72
CA THR A 551 0.70 48.90 -23.34
C THR A 551 1.24 49.80 -24.46
N THR A 552 1.26 49.30 -25.70
CA THR A 552 1.52 50.08 -26.90
C THR A 552 0.39 51.08 -27.20
N GLY A 553 0.59 51.95 -28.20
CA GLY A 553 -0.38 53.01 -28.53
C GLY A 553 -1.68 52.54 -29.18
N SER A 554 -1.78 51.29 -29.65
CA SER A 554 -3.02 50.71 -30.19
C SER A 554 -4.05 50.53 -29.07
N MET A 555 -3.60 50.02 -27.92
CA MET A 555 -4.37 49.82 -26.68
C MET A 555 -4.98 51.09 -26.04
N TYR A 556 -4.81 52.29 -26.59
CA TYR A 556 -5.24 53.54 -25.94
C TYR A 556 -6.72 53.53 -25.51
N ASP A 557 -7.63 53.05 -26.38
CA ASP A 557 -9.07 52.95 -26.08
C ASP A 557 -9.44 51.69 -25.28
N ASP A 558 -8.61 50.62 -25.35
CA ASP A 558 -8.89 49.30 -24.78
C ASP A 558 -8.16 49.01 -23.44
N ILE A 559 -7.24 49.87 -23.00
CA ILE A 559 -6.41 49.63 -21.80
C ILE A 559 -7.22 49.55 -20.50
N GLU A 560 -8.31 50.30 -20.36
CA GLU A 560 -9.22 50.17 -19.22
C GLU A 560 -10.07 48.89 -19.31
N ALA A 561 -10.42 48.43 -20.52
CA ALA A 561 -11.04 47.13 -20.72
C ALA A 561 -10.08 46.01 -20.28
N ALA A 562 -8.80 46.06 -20.67
CA ALA A 562 -7.77 45.13 -20.20
C ALA A 562 -7.60 45.15 -18.67
N LYS A 563 -7.62 46.33 -18.04
CA LYS A 563 -7.54 46.47 -16.57
C LYS A 563 -8.76 45.90 -15.85
N GLU A 564 -9.98 46.12 -16.35
CA GLU A 564 -11.19 45.49 -15.80
C GLU A 564 -11.21 43.97 -16.02
N SER A 565 -10.71 43.49 -17.16
CA SER A 565 -10.51 42.06 -17.46
C SER A 565 -9.58 41.41 -16.45
N ALA A 566 -8.44 42.05 -16.19
CA ALA A 566 -7.44 41.61 -15.23
C ALA A 566 -7.99 41.60 -13.79
N LYS A 567 -8.83 42.59 -13.43
CA LYS A 567 -9.57 42.60 -12.15
C LYS A 567 -10.57 41.44 -12.08
N ALA A 568 -11.32 41.13 -13.13
CA ALA A 568 -12.25 40.00 -13.15
C ALA A 568 -11.53 38.65 -12.99
N ILE A 569 -10.44 38.42 -13.74
CA ILE A 569 -9.56 37.23 -13.60
C ILE A 569 -9.03 37.11 -12.16
N ALA A 570 -8.51 38.21 -11.60
CA ALA A 570 -7.99 38.21 -10.23
C ALA A 570 -9.09 38.02 -9.17
N GLN A 571 -10.30 38.55 -9.37
CA GLN A 571 -11.44 38.23 -8.51
C GLN A 571 -11.73 36.73 -8.55
N ASN A 572 -11.80 36.12 -9.73
CA ASN A 572 -12.06 34.69 -9.88
C ASN A 572 -10.99 33.84 -9.16
N ILE A 573 -9.71 34.17 -9.32
CA ILE A 573 -8.58 33.43 -8.74
C ILE A 573 -8.44 33.63 -7.22
N PHE A 574 -8.82 34.80 -6.69
CA PHE A 574 -8.76 35.12 -5.26
C PHE A 574 -10.13 35.02 -4.54
N ARG A 575 -11.17 34.46 -5.18
CA ARG A 575 -12.57 34.54 -4.70
C ARG A 575 -12.80 33.89 -3.34
N SER A 576 -12.01 32.87 -2.98
CA SER A 576 -12.00 32.24 -1.65
C SER A 576 -11.67 33.21 -0.51
N ASN A 577 -10.98 34.32 -0.78
CA ASN A 577 -10.54 35.28 0.23
C ASN A 577 -11.55 36.42 0.51
N LEU A 578 -12.71 36.47 -0.17
CA LEU A 578 -13.63 37.61 -0.11
C LEU A 578 -14.86 37.44 0.81
N ASN A 579 -15.26 36.21 1.14
CA ASN A 579 -16.52 35.94 1.87
C ASN A 579 -16.33 35.60 3.37
N ASN A 580 -15.59 36.45 4.10
CA ASN A 580 -15.43 36.36 5.56
C ASN A 580 -16.67 36.85 6.37
N ASN A 581 -17.88 36.51 5.90
CA ASN A 581 -19.16 36.86 6.57
C ASN A 581 -19.92 35.64 7.13
N GLU A 582 -19.44 34.40 6.96
CA GLU A 582 -19.87 33.29 7.81
C GLU A 582 -18.97 33.19 9.06
N PRO A 583 -19.51 33.11 10.29
CA PRO A 583 -18.69 33.22 11.51
C PRO A 583 -17.67 32.10 11.75
N ASN A 584 -17.77 30.95 11.04
CA ASN A 584 -17.15 29.69 11.47
C ASN A 584 -16.23 29.01 10.43
N ASN A 585 -15.96 29.59 9.25
CA ASN A 585 -15.09 28.94 8.25
C ASN A 585 -13.86 29.81 7.89
N LYS A 586 -12.82 29.73 8.74
CA LYS A 586 -11.56 30.48 8.59
C LYS A 586 -10.39 29.66 8.01
N ASN A 587 -10.67 28.48 7.44
CA ASN A 587 -9.67 27.44 7.20
C ASN A 587 -9.40 27.12 5.72
N SER A 588 -9.66 28.03 4.78
CA SER A 588 -9.23 27.87 3.37
C SER A 588 -8.68 29.17 2.75
N GLU A 589 -7.51 29.59 3.22
CA GLU A 589 -6.67 30.55 2.48
C GLU A 589 -6.04 29.81 1.30
N VAL A 590 -6.61 29.93 0.10
CA VAL A 590 -6.07 29.30 -1.13
C VAL A 590 -4.85 30.09 -1.60
N TYR A 591 -3.69 29.46 -1.71
CA TYR A 591 -2.47 30.13 -2.17
C TYR A 591 -2.43 30.22 -3.70
N SER A 592 -2.97 31.32 -4.22
CA SER A 592 -2.79 31.76 -5.61
C SER A 592 -1.78 32.90 -5.67
N LYS A 593 -0.99 32.95 -6.75
CA LYS A 593 -0.06 34.05 -7.05
C LYS A 593 -0.37 34.60 -8.44
N ILE A 594 -0.62 35.90 -8.54
CA ILE A 594 -0.78 36.58 -9.83
C ILE A 594 0.37 37.57 -10.03
N SER A 595 1.13 37.44 -11.12
CA SER A 595 2.06 38.47 -11.59
C SER A 595 1.41 39.35 -12.65
N ILE A 596 1.76 40.64 -12.67
CA ILE A 596 1.41 41.56 -13.77
C ILE A 596 2.69 41.84 -14.56
N VAL A 597 2.64 41.61 -15.87
CA VAL A 597 3.70 41.94 -16.85
C VAL A 597 3.11 42.92 -17.86
N THR A 598 3.84 43.98 -18.19
CA THR A 598 3.46 44.94 -19.24
C THR A 598 4.53 44.99 -20.33
N PHE A 599 4.14 45.28 -21.57
CA PHE A 599 5.08 45.46 -22.67
C PHE A 599 4.71 46.63 -23.61
N SER A 600 5.73 47.33 -24.11
CA SER A 600 5.65 48.39 -25.12
C SER A 600 7.04 48.62 -25.73
N ASP A 601 7.23 48.68 -27.05
CA ASP A 601 8.49 49.09 -27.73
C ASP A 601 9.81 48.61 -27.05
N ASN A 602 10.05 47.30 -27.03
CA ASN A 602 11.19 46.62 -26.36
C ASN A 602 11.27 46.76 -24.82
N ASN A 603 10.39 47.53 -24.16
CA ASN A 603 10.29 47.61 -22.71
C ASN A 603 9.30 46.55 -22.18
N ILE A 604 9.81 45.39 -21.79
CA ILE A 604 9.03 44.30 -21.18
C ILE A 604 9.39 44.25 -19.70
N LYS A 605 8.40 44.28 -18.81
CA LYS A 605 8.65 44.36 -17.37
C LYS A 605 7.54 43.69 -16.54
N THR A 606 7.96 42.84 -15.59
CA THR A 606 7.12 42.47 -14.44
C THR A 606 6.94 43.67 -13.50
N LEU A 607 5.69 44.13 -13.33
CA LEU A 607 5.35 45.23 -12.40
C LEU A 607 5.27 44.76 -10.95
N GLY A 608 4.89 43.50 -10.71
CA GLY A 608 4.86 42.89 -9.38
C GLY A 608 4.14 41.55 -9.35
N SER A 609 4.25 40.86 -8.22
CA SER A 609 3.50 39.64 -7.88
C SER A 609 2.62 39.87 -6.66
N TYR A 610 1.42 39.30 -6.67
CA TYR A 610 0.36 39.56 -5.71
C TYR A 610 -0.28 38.24 -5.26
N ASN A 611 -0.58 38.11 -3.96
CA ASN A 611 -1.23 36.94 -3.36
C ASN A 611 -2.67 37.21 -2.88
N ASN A 612 -3.18 38.43 -3.06
CA ASN A 612 -4.55 38.81 -2.67
C ASN A 612 -5.10 39.93 -3.56
N TYR A 613 -6.43 39.96 -3.70
CA TYR A 613 -7.12 40.88 -4.61
C TYR A 613 -6.86 42.37 -4.31
N ASN A 614 -6.83 42.78 -3.04
CA ASN A 614 -6.63 44.18 -2.66
C ASN A 614 -5.24 44.72 -3.04
N SER A 615 -4.20 43.89 -2.91
CA SER A 615 -2.84 44.24 -3.35
C SER A 615 -2.72 44.25 -4.88
N PHE A 616 -3.32 43.26 -5.54
CA PHE A 616 -3.42 43.19 -7.00
C PHE A 616 -4.13 44.42 -7.58
N GLN A 617 -5.24 44.84 -6.99
CA GLN A 617 -6.02 45.99 -7.45
C GLN A 617 -5.20 47.30 -7.41
N LYS A 618 -4.32 47.46 -6.41
CA LYS A 618 -3.38 48.58 -6.34
C LYS A 618 -2.28 48.51 -7.39
N GLY A 619 -1.88 47.30 -7.79
CA GLY A 619 -0.90 47.06 -8.86
C GLY A 619 -1.47 47.32 -10.25
N ILE A 620 -2.59 46.70 -10.59
CA ILE A 620 -3.22 46.81 -11.92
C ILE A 620 -3.67 48.25 -12.25
N ASN A 621 -4.04 49.04 -11.24
CA ASN A 621 -4.37 50.45 -11.41
C ASN A 621 -3.16 51.33 -11.80
N GLN A 622 -1.93 50.83 -11.70
CA GLN A 622 -0.71 51.51 -12.17
C GLN A 622 -0.38 51.23 -13.64
N VAL A 623 -1.18 50.40 -14.33
CA VAL A 623 -1.02 50.17 -15.77
C VAL A 623 -1.63 51.34 -16.55
N TYR A 624 -0.84 51.87 -17.49
CA TYR A 624 -1.18 52.94 -18.43
C TYR A 624 -0.46 52.70 -19.76
N GLU A 625 -0.98 53.27 -20.84
CA GLU A 625 -0.41 53.24 -22.19
C GLU A 625 0.92 54.03 -22.25
N GLN A 626 1.96 53.47 -22.91
CA GLN A 626 3.34 53.97 -22.84
C GLN A 626 3.87 54.52 -24.18
N GLY A 627 3.05 54.58 -25.22
CA GLY A 627 3.44 54.86 -26.58
C GLY A 627 4.13 53.68 -27.26
N GLY A 628 4.49 53.89 -28.52
CA GLY A 628 5.13 52.88 -29.35
C GLY A 628 4.16 52.09 -30.20
N GLY A 629 4.71 51.23 -31.06
CA GLY A 629 3.96 50.50 -32.09
C GLY A 629 4.63 49.19 -32.51
N ARG A 630 5.40 48.57 -31.62
CA ARG A 630 5.93 47.21 -31.78
C ARG A 630 5.54 46.30 -30.63
N GLU A 631 4.95 45.18 -30.99
CA GLU A 631 4.39 44.20 -30.08
C GLU A 631 5.30 42.98 -29.94
N TYR A 632 5.73 42.67 -28.71
CA TYR A 632 6.70 41.61 -28.43
C TYR A 632 6.08 40.48 -27.59
N HIS A 633 4.99 39.88 -28.11
CA HIS A 633 4.15 38.89 -27.43
C HIS A 633 4.93 37.68 -26.91
N CYS A 634 5.77 37.06 -27.74
CA CYS A 634 6.51 35.87 -27.36
C CYS A 634 7.50 36.17 -26.23
N ALA A 635 8.18 37.32 -26.29
CA ALA A 635 9.08 37.77 -25.24
C ALA A 635 8.34 38.11 -23.94
N ALA A 636 7.18 38.78 -24.00
CA ALA A 636 6.37 39.13 -22.84
C ALA A 636 5.77 37.89 -22.14
N ILE A 637 5.36 36.88 -22.92
CA ILE A 637 4.92 35.58 -22.39
C ILE A 637 6.07 34.85 -21.69
N LEU A 638 7.28 34.86 -22.24
CA LEU A 638 8.45 34.25 -21.61
C LEU A 638 8.83 34.93 -20.28
N GLU A 639 8.65 36.24 -20.16
CA GLU A 639 8.74 36.96 -18.88
C GLU A 639 7.60 36.56 -17.93
N GLY A 640 6.37 36.39 -18.42
CA GLY A 640 5.27 35.80 -17.64
C GLY A 640 5.62 34.41 -17.08
N MET A 641 6.22 33.55 -17.90
CA MET A 641 6.68 32.22 -17.48
C MET A 641 7.85 32.26 -16.47
N SER A 642 8.70 33.28 -16.53
CA SER A 642 9.86 33.44 -15.62
C SER A 642 9.41 33.66 -14.16
N ASN A 643 8.20 34.17 -13.97
CA ASN A 643 7.58 34.44 -12.68
C ASN A 643 7.01 33.19 -11.98
N PHE A 644 6.91 32.05 -12.67
CA PHE A 644 6.36 30.81 -12.09
C PHE A 644 7.40 30.00 -11.34
N THR A 645 6.97 29.40 -10.23
CA THR A 645 7.79 28.49 -9.44
C THR A 645 7.80 27.12 -10.12
N LYS A 646 8.99 26.57 -10.37
CA LYS A 646 9.12 25.22 -10.94
C LYS A 646 8.70 24.18 -9.90
N ASP A 647 8.07 23.10 -10.36
CA ASP A 647 7.86 21.84 -9.62
C ASP A 647 7.08 21.96 -8.30
N ASN A 648 6.25 23.00 -8.16
CA ASN A 648 5.40 23.27 -7.00
C ASN A 648 4.02 22.57 -7.02
N GLY A 649 3.68 21.81 -8.07
CA GLY A 649 2.37 21.16 -8.23
C GLY A 649 1.17 22.10 -8.42
N LEU A 650 1.40 23.41 -8.63
CA LEU A 650 0.34 24.38 -8.96
C LEU A 650 0.17 24.49 -10.48
N SER A 651 -1.08 24.58 -10.94
CA SER A 651 -1.38 24.83 -12.36
C SER A 651 -0.92 26.24 -12.76
N LYS A 652 -0.35 26.36 -13.97
CA LYS A 652 0.27 27.59 -14.47
C LYS A 652 -0.48 28.13 -15.69
N GLU A 653 -0.93 29.38 -15.61
CA GLU A 653 -1.73 30.00 -16.64
C GLU A 653 -1.20 31.40 -16.99
N ILE A 654 -1.10 31.70 -18.27
CA ILE A 654 -0.82 33.05 -18.77
C ILE A 654 -2.09 33.61 -19.38
N TYR A 655 -2.35 34.90 -19.18
CA TYR A 655 -3.43 35.62 -19.85
C TYR A 655 -2.80 36.80 -20.60
N LEU A 656 -2.59 36.64 -21.91
CA LEU A 656 -2.17 37.72 -22.80
C LEU A 656 -3.39 38.58 -23.15
N MET A 657 -3.29 39.89 -22.97
CA MET A 657 -4.28 40.88 -23.39
C MET A 657 -3.63 41.80 -24.42
N THR A 658 -4.12 41.79 -25.66
CA THR A 658 -3.57 42.53 -26.81
C THR A 658 -4.69 42.79 -27.83
N ASP A 659 -4.50 43.78 -28.69
CA ASP A 659 -5.42 44.18 -29.76
C ASP A 659 -4.84 43.98 -31.17
N GLU A 660 -3.51 43.96 -31.39
CA GLU A 660 -2.91 43.54 -32.67
C GLU A 660 -2.11 42.21 -32.62
N SER A 661 -1.15 42.04 -33.53
CA SER A 661 -0.39 40.81 -33.72
C SER A 661 1.13 41.02 -33.62
N GLY A 662 1.74 40.40 -32.61
CA GLY A 662 3.17 40.50 -32.30
C GLY A 662 4.16 40.38 -33.46
N ASP A 663 5.07 41.35 -33.55
CA ASP A 663 6.24 41.36 -34.46
C ASP A 663 7.18 40.16 -34.23
N ASP A 664 7.20 39.62 -33.00
CA ASP A 664 8.07 38.52 -32.62
C ASP A 664 7.47 37.11 -32.83
N ASN A 665 6.37 37.01 -33.59
CA ASN A 665 5.70 35.76 -34.00
C ASN A 665 6.65 34.65 -34.53
N HIS A 666 7.83 35.00 -35.04
CA HIS A 666 8.88 34.04 -35.42
C HIS A 666 9.42 33.18 -34.26
N ARG A 667 9.16 33.58 -33.00
CA ARG A 667 9.54 32.87 -31.77
C ARG A 667 8.45 31.95 -31.21
N MET A 668 7.28 31.86 -31.86
CA MET A 668 6.12 31.12 -31.32
C MET A 668 6.43 29.68 -30.92
N SER A 669 7.22 28.97 -31.74
CA SER A 669 7.65 27.59 -31.47
C SER A 669 8.56 27.46 -30.24
N GLU A 670 9.33 28.51 -29.89
CA GLU A 670 10.15 28.56 -28.67
C GLU A 670 9.24 28.58 -27.43
N VAL A 671 8.20 29.43 -27.47
CA VAL A 671 7.22 29.61 -26.40
C VAL A 671 6.43 28.32 -26.18
N ILE A 672 5.85 27.75 -27.24
CA ILE A 672 5.06 26.51 -27.18
C ILE A 672 5.89 25.36 -26.58
N ASN A 673 7.15 25.21 -27.01
CA ASN A 673 8.02 24.13 -26.52
C ASN A 673 8.38 24.32 -25.03
N LYS A 674 8.67 25.55 -24.61
CA LYS A 674 8.91 25.88 -23.20
C LYS A 674 7.66 25.70 -22.34
N ALA A 675 6.47 26.06 -22.85
CA ALA A 675 5.20 25.95 -22.15
C ALA A 675 4.82 24.48 -21.90
N LYS A 676 4.92 23.62 -22.92
CA LYS A 676 4.65 22.17 -22.83
C LYS A 676 5.61 21.40 -21.91
N ASN A 677 6.84 21.92 -21.72
CA ASN A 677 7.90 21.23 -20.97
C ASN A 677 8.38 22.02 -19.73
N PHE A 678 7.58 22.97 -19.25
CA PHE A 678 7.92 23.76 -18.06
C PHE A 678 8.17 22.83 -16.86
N GLY A 679 9.19 23.11 -16.05
CA GLY A 679 9.57 22.27 -14.89
C GLY A 679 10.01 20.83 -15.20
N SER A 680 10.19 20.41 -16.46
CA SER A 680 10.47 18.98 -16.75
C SER A 680 11.88 18.53 -16.36
N SER A 681 12.11 18.22 -15.08
CA SER A 681 13.24 17.41 -14.65
C SER A 681 13.02 15.96 -15.07
N ILE A 682 13.98 15.42 -15.82
CA ILE A 682 13.86 14.10 -16.48
C ILE A 682 13.71 12.96 -15.46
N SER A 683 14.22 13.16 -14.24
CA SER A 683 14.18 12.20 -13.12
C SER A 683 12.78 11.90 -12.59
N LEU A 684 11.81 12.82 -12.68
CA LEU A 684 10.47 12.60 -12.12
C LEU A 684 9.54 11.79 -13.04
N ARG A 685 9.78 11.78 -14.35
CA ARG A 685 8.94 11.06 -15.34
C ARG A 685 9.09 9.53 -15.31
N SER A 686 10.09 8.99 -14.61
CA SER A 686 10.38 7.55 -14.54
C SER A 686 9.92 6.87 -13.25
N ALA A 687 9.48 7.62 -12.24
CA ALA A 687 9.15 7.08 -10.91
C ALA A 687 7.66 6.71 -10.71
N PHE A 688 6.78 7.13 -11.61
CA PHE A 688 5.33 6.93 -11.49
C PHE A 688 4.74 6.31 -12.77
N ASN A 689 3.87 5.31 -12.59
CA ASN A 689 3.15 4.66 -13.71
C ASN A 689 2.02 5.53 -14.28
N ASP A 690 1.53 6.52 -13.52
CA ASP A 690 0.48 7.44 -13.95
C ASP A 690 1.05 8.84 -14.23
N LYS A 691 1.05 9.20 -15.52
CA LYS A 691 1.61 10.47 -16.02
C LYS A 691 0.69 11.67 -15.78
N SER A 692 -0.55 11.46 -15.34
CA SER A 692 -1.56 12.53 -15.21
C SER A 692 -1.34 13.46 -14.00
N LYS A 693 -0.67 12.97 -12.94
CA LYS A 693 -0.59 13.67 -11.64
C LYS A 693 0.41 14.84 -11.58
N PHE A 694 1.24 15.05 -12.59
CA PHE A 694 2.27 16.09 -12.62
C PHE A 694 2.32 16.85 -13.97
N ASP A 695 1.15 17.30 -14.46
CA ASP A 695 1.11 18.23 -15.59
C ASP A 695 1.63 19.61 -15.18
N ASN A 696 2.93 19.83 -15.36
CA ASN A 696 3.60 21.11 -15.16
C ASN A 696 3.47 22.06 -16.37
N SER A 697 2.69 21.73 -17.40
CA SER A 697 2.57 22.59 -18.58
C SER A 697 1.95 23.96 -18.25
N VAL A 698 2.38 24.98 -18.99
CA VAL A 698 1.82 26.33 -18.91
C VAL A 698 0.75 26.47 -19.98
N LYS A 699 -0.48 26.76 -19.57
CA LYS A 699 -1.57 27.11 -20.49
C LYS A 699 -1.46 28.59 -20.84
N ILE A 700 -1.52 28.93 -22.13
CA ILE A 700 -1.50 30.32 -22.58
C ILE A 700 -2.89 30.71 -23.06
N ASN A 701 -3.61 31.40 -22.20
CA ASN A 701 -4.88 32.03 -22.53
C ASN A 701 -4.63 33.39 -23.18
N ILE A 702 -5.50 33.77 -24.11
CA ILE A 702 -5.39 35.00 -24.89
C ILE A 702 -6.75 35.66 -24.94
N ILE A 703 -6.76 36.97 -24.65
CA ILE A 703 -7.89 37.87 -24.75
C ILE A 703 -7.51 38.87 -25.83
N SER A 704 -8.07 38.65 -27.02
CA SER A 704 -7.80 39.38 -28.25
C SER A 704 -8.90 40.42 -28.41
N ILE A 705 -8.65 41.65 -27.97
CA ILE A 705 -9.68 42.68 -27.89
C ILE A 705 -9.99 43.18 -29.30
N ASN A 706 -11.27 43.20 -29.69
CA ASN A 706 -11.80 43.67 -30.97
C ASN A 706 -11.28 42.98 -32.27
N ASN A 707 -10.19 42.20 -32.23
CA ASN A 707 -9.52 41.59 -33.39
C ASN A 707 -9.30 40.08 -33.26
N ASN A 708 -9.10 39.39 -34.38
CA ASN A 708 -8.87 37.95 -34.45
C ASN A 708 -7.51 37.63 -35.10
N HIS A 709 -6.63 36.93 -34.37
CA HIS A 709 -5.24 36.68 -34.75
C HIS A 709 -4.93 35.19 -34.79
N LEU A 710 -4.84 34.62 -35.99
CA LEU A 710 -4.66 33.17 -36.20
C LEU A 710 -3.41 32.60 -35.52
N ASN A 711 -2.31 33.38 -35.47
CA ASN A 711 -1.07 32.97 -34.79
C ASN A 711 -1.24 32.88 -33.28
N LEU A 712 -1.98 33.81 -32.68
CA LEU A 712 -2.29 33.81 -31.26
C LEU A 712 -3.27 32.68 -30.93
N LYS A 713 -4.33 32.51 -31.71
CA LYS A 713 -5.24 31.36 -31.54
C LYS A 713 -4.51 30.02 -31.61
N ARG A 714 -3.56 29.87 -32.52
CA ARG A 714 -2.69 28.68 -32.57
C ARG A 714 -1.86 28.50 -31.29
N LEU A 715 -1.34 29.58 -30.69
CA LEU A 715 -0.58 29.52 -29.44
C LEU A 715 -1.42 29.00 -28.27
N SER A 716 -2.66 29.49 -28.12
CA SER A 716 -3.58 29.00 -27.09
C SER A 716 -3.98 27.54 -27.36
N ASP A 717 -4.39 27.22 -28.59
CA ASP A 717 -4.81 25.87 -28.99
C ASP A 717 -3.68 24.85 -28.75
N GLU A 718 -2.43 25.17 -29.14
CA GLU A 718 -1.29 24.28 -28.93
C GLU A 718 -0.88 24.14 -27.47
N THR A 719 -1.23 25.06 -26.56
CA THR A 719 -0.87 25.00 -25.14
C THR A 719 -2.03 24.60 -24.21
N ASN A 720 -3.14 24.10 -24.78
CA ASN A 720 -4.39 23.82 -24.06
C ASN A 720 -4.91 25.04 -23.26
N GLY A 721 -4.60 26.24 -23.74
CA GLY A 721 -5.12 27.51 -23.25
C GLY A 721 -6.33 27.96 -24.07
N LEU A 722 -6.97 29.02 -23.60
CA LEU A 722 -8.20 29.56 -24.15
C LEU A 722 -7.94 30.73 -25.10
N TYR A 723 -8.70 30.82 -26.20
CA TYR A 723 -8.78 32.03 -27.02
C TYR A 723 -10.14 32.72 -26.83
N LEU A 724 -10.15 33.94 -26.29
CA LEU A 724 -11.33 34.81 -26.21
C LEU A 724 -11.17 35.99 -27.16
N GLN A 725 -12.25 36.29 -27.88
CA GLN A 725 -12.38 37.49 -28.72
C GLN A 725 -13.64 38.26 -28.29
N PRO A 726 -13.59 38.98 -27.15
CA PRO A 726 -14.72 39.76 -26.69
C PRO A 726 -14.89 41.03 -27.52
N ASN A 727 -16.14 41.35 -27.86
CA ASN A 727 -16.56 42.60 -28.49
C ASN A 727 -17.06 43.62 -27.45
N SER A 728 -17.06 43.24 -26.16
CA SER A 728 -17.39 44.11 -25.03
C SER A 728 -16.84 43.58 -23.71
N ILE A 729 -16.69 44.48 -22.72
CA ILE A 729 -16.30 44.11 -21.34
C ILE A 729 -17.29 43.12 -20.71
N ASP A 730 -18.59 43.22 -21.03
CA ASP A 730 -19.60 42.35 -20.42
C ASP A 730 -19.64 40.95 -21.05
N GLU A 731 -19.39 40.82 -22.35
CA GLU A 731 -19.16 39.52 -23.02
C GLU A 731 -17.95 38.81 -22.40
N LEU A 732 -16.88 39.54 -22.09
CA LEU A 732 -15.71 38.99 -21.42
C LEU A 732 -15.98 38.59 -19.97
N LYS A 733 -16.75 39.37 -19.20
CA LYS A 733 -17.16 39.01 -17.84
C LYS A 733 -17.98 37.73 -17.81
N ASP A 734 -18.93 37.59 -18.74
CA ASP A 734 -19.75 36.38 -18.87
C ASP A 734 -18.88 35.17 -19.26
N ALA A 735 -17.99 35.30 -20.25
CA ALA A 735 -17.06 34.24 -20.61
C ALA A 735 -16.13 33.82 -19.45
N LEU A 736 -15.52 34.78 -18.75
CA LEU A 736 -14.70 34.53 -17.56
C LEU A 736 -15.50 33.92 -16.41
N PHE A 737 -16.80 34.19 -16.33
CA PHE A 737 -17.69 33.58 -15.37
C PHE A 737 -17.95 32.10 -15.68
N ASP A 738 -18.29 31.78 -16.93
CA ASP A 738 -18.53 30.40 -17.38
C ASP A 738 -17.28 29.51 -17.21
N ILE A 739 -16.08 30.07 -17.40
CA ILE A 739 -14.82 29.36 -17.13
C ILE A 739 -14.62 29.11 -15.64
N SER A 740 -15.04 30.04 -14.76
CA SER A 740 -14.96 29.86 -13.31
C SER A 740 -15.92 28.79 -12.76
N ASN A 741 -16.87 28.33 -13.57
CA ASN A 741 -17.77 27.21 -13.24
C ASN A 741 -17.16 25.82 -13.55
N GLN A 742 -15.87 25.75 -13.92
CA GLN A 742 -15.14 24.49 -14.12
C GLN A 742 -14.00 24.31 -13.10
N GLY A 743 -14.15 23.37 -12.18
CA GLY A 743 -13.16 23.01 -11.15
C GLY A 743 -11.97 22.20 -11.66
N THR A 744 -11.29 21.51 -10.75
CA THR A 744 -10.05 20.76 -10.99
C THR A 744 -10.16 19.31 -10.49
N SER A 745 -9.11 18.71 -9.95
CA SER A 745 -9.15 17.34 -9.41
C SER A 745 -8.97 17.37 -7.88
N LYS A 746 -9.59 18.34 -7.21
CA LYS A 746 -9.44 18.69 -5.80
C LYS A 746 -10.73 19.31 -5.28
N ASP A 747 -11.01 19.07 -4.00
CA ASP A 747 -12.18 19.59 -3.26
C ASP A 747 -12.30 21.12 -3.35
N GLU A 748 -13.27 21.60 -4.13
CA GLU A 748 -13.56 23.01 -4.39
C GLU A 748 -14.99 23.40 -3.98
N THR A 749 -15.28 24.71 -3.94
CA THR A 749 -16.66 25.22 -3.82
C THR A 749 -16.94 26.15 -4.99
N ILE A 750 -17.74 25.66 -5.93
CA ILE A 750 -18.08 26.38 -7.16
C ILE A 750 -19.46 27.02 -6.99
N ILE A 751 -19.52 28.33 -7.18
CA ILE A 751 -20.74 29.12 -6.99
C ILE A 751 -21.04 29.88 -8.28
N GLY A 752 -22.21 29.58 -8.82
CA GLY A 752 -22.86 30.22 -9.95
C GLY A 752 -23.36 31.64 -9.66
N ASN A 753 -24.21 32.15 -10.54
CA ASN A 753 -24.81 33.47 -10.48
C ASN A 753 -26.32 33.39 -10.72
N ASP A 754 -27.01 34.54 -10.77
CA ASP A 754 -28.46 34.59 -11.02
C ASP A 754 -28.86 34.36 -12.50
N LYS A 755 -28.00 33.72 -13.32
CA LYS A 755 -28.27 33.27 -14.70
C LYS A 755 -28.06 31.75 -14.78
N ASN A 756 -28.66 31.11 -15.79
CA ASN A 756 -28.40 29.70 -16.10
C ASN A 756 -26.89 29.41 -16.25
N ASN A 757 -26.36 28.48 -15.47
CA ASN A 757 -24.95 28.10 -15.45
C ASN A 757 -24.75 26.64 -15.89
N THR A 758 -23.53 26.34 -16.34
CA THR A 758 -23.04 24.96 -16.48
C THR A 758 -21.86 24.77 -15.53
N ILE A 759 -22.06 23.98 -14.49
CA ILE A 759 -21.11 23.78 -13.39
C ILE A 759 -20.54 22.35 -13.46
N ASN A 760 -19.22 22.23 -13.40
CA ASN A 760 -18.49 20.96 -13.46
C ASN A 760 -17.35 20.98 -12.43
N GLY A 761 -17.49 20.19 -11.35
CA GLY A 761 -16.44 20.04 -10.35
C GLY A 761 -15.16 19.38 -10.90
N LYS A 762 -15.38 18.32 -11.70
CA LYS A 762 -14.43 17.38 -12.31
C LYS A 762 -13.90 16.29 -11.38
N GLY A 763 -13.28 16.61 -10.24
CA GLY A 763 -12.67 15.62 -9.35
C GLY A 763 -12.28 16.21 -8.00
N GLY A 764 -12.12 15.36 -6.98
CA GLY A 764 -12.18 15.79 -5.58
C GLY A 764 -13.62 15.87 -5.08
N ASN A 765 -13.83 16.30 -3.84
CA ASN A 765 -15.15 16.34 -3.19
C ASN A 765 -15.73 17.77 -3.23
N ASP A 766 -16.44 18.11 -4.29
CA ASP A 766 -16.85 19.49 -4.57
C ASP A 766 -18.19 19.91 -3.93
N THR A 767 -18.35 21.20 -3.68
CA THR A 767 -19.65 21.82 -3.35
C THR A 767 -20.10 22.75 -4.47
N LEU A 768 -21.13 22.35 -5.20
CA LEU A 768 -21.65 23.03 -6.41
C LEU A 768 -22.95 23.77 -6.07
N LYS A 769 -23.02 25.08 -6.38
CA LYS A 769 -24.19 25.93 -6.07
C LYS A 769 -24.57 26.77 -7.29
N GLY A 770 -25.78 26.59 -7.85
CA GLY A 770 -26.27 27.33 -9.02
C GLY A 770 -26.71 28.76 -8.70
N LEU A 771 -27.44 28.91 -7.59
CA LEU A 771 -28.17 30.12 -7.17
C LEU A 771 -29.53 30.28 -7.87
N LYS A 772 -29.63 31.01 -8.98
CA LYS A 772 -30.88 31.17 -9.74
C LYS A 772 -30.63 31.00 -11.23
N GLY A 773 -31.50 30.25 -11.87
CA GLY A 773 -31.43 29.97 -13.31
C GLY A 773 -31.83 28.52 -13.55
N ASP A 774 -31.87 28.11 -14.81
CA ASP A 774 -32.01 26.70 -15.15
C ASP A 774 -30.61 26.06 -15.27
N ASP A 775 -30.06 25.62 -14.14
CA ASP A 775 -28.66 25.25 -14.01
C ASP A 775 -28.35 23.79 -14.42
N THR A 776 -27.13 23.55 -14.89
CA THR A 776 -26.67 22.24 -15.38
C THR A 776 -25.41 21.78 -14.66
N TYR A 777 -25.53 20.71 -13.89
CA TYR A 777 -24.42 20.05 -13.19
C TYR A 777 -23.88 18.90 -14.03
N LEU A 778 -22.58 18.93 -14.30
CA LEU A 778 -21.92 18.06 -15.27
C LEU A 778 -20.86 17.19 -14.60
N PHE A 779 -20.94 15.88 -14.84
CA PHE A 779 -20.04 14.87 -14.29
C PHE A 779 -19.44 14.03 -15.41
N GLU A 780 -18.11 13.88 -15.39
CA GLU A 780 -17.31 13.08 -16.34
C GLU A 780 -16.02 12.62 -15.67
N GLY A 781 -15.45 11.48 -16.07
CA GLY A 781 -14.19 11.00 -15.48
C GLY A 781 -14.36 10.52 -14.05
N SER A 782 -13.54 11.02 -13.11
CA SER A 782 -13.53 10.62 -11.69
C SER A 782 -13.83 11.83 -10.80
N PHE A 783 -15.08 11.96 -10.38
CA PHE A 783 -15.64 13.12 -9.65
C PHE A 783 -15.79 12.91 -8.12
N GLU A 784 -15.13 11.91 -7.55
CA GLU A 784 -15.16 11.55 -6.11
C GLU A 784 -16.52 11.75 -5.42
N ASN A 785 -16.68 12.70 -4.47
CA ASN A 785 -17.91 12.85 -3.66
C ASN A 785 -18.47 14.27 -3.65
N ASP A 786 -19.24 14.62 -4.68
CA ASP A 786 -19.75 15.97 -4.89
C ASP A 786 -21.09 16.24 -4.18
N THR A 787 -21.33 17.49 -3.82
CA THR A 787 -22.56 17.98 -3.19
C THR A 787 -23.17 19.14 -3.98
N ILE A 788 -24.38 18.95 -4.50
CA ILE A 788 -25.18 19.99 -5.15
C ILE A 788 -26.10 20.65 -4.11
N ILE A 789 -26.03 21.99 -4.02
CA ILE A 789 -26.93 22.82 -3.20
C ILE A 789 -27.65 23.78 -4.13
N ASP A 790 -28.85 23.40 -4.54
CA ASP A 790 -29.62 24.16 -5.51
C ASP A 790 -31.13 24.03 -5.29
N ASN A 791 -31.78 25.16 -5.00
CA ASN A 791 -33.15 25.20 -4.47
C ASN A 791 -34.13 26.04 -5.31
N GLU A 792 -33.67 26.63 -6.42
CA GLU A 792 -34.47 27.46 -7.34
C GLU A 792 -34.25 26.97 -8.79
N GLY A 793 -35.11 27.36 -9.75
CA GLY A 793 -34.92 27.00 -11.16
C GLY A 793 -35.32 25.57 -11.59
N LYS A 794 -35.13 25.26 -12.89
CA LYS A 794 -35.34 23.93 -13.51
C LYS A 794 -34.02 23.29 -13.93
N ASN A 795 -33.38 22.66 -12.96
CA ASN A 795 -31.98 22.26 -13.05
C ASN A 795 -31.81 20.83 -13.52
N LYS A 796 -30.61 20.50 -13.97
CA LYS A 796 -30.29 19.26 -14.68
C LYS A 796 -28.98 18.68 -14.19
N ILE A 797 -28.92 17.35 -14.10
CA ILE A 797 -27.67 16.62 -13.87
C ILE A 797 -27.34 15.84 -15.15
N ILE A 798 -26.07 15.86 -15.57
CA ILE A 798 -25.59 15.16 -16.76
C ILE A 798 -24.34 14.35 -16.41
N PHE A 799 -24.46 13.02 -16.44
CA PHE A 799 -23.31 12.12 -16.47
C PHE A 799 -22.96 11.80 -17.92
N LYS A 800 -21.82 12.32 -18.41
CA LYS A 800 -21.40 12.16 -19.82
C LYS A 800 -21.01 10.73 -20.18
N ASP A 801 -20.41 10.00 -19.24
CA ASP A 801 -19.72 8.73 -19.48
C ASP A 801 -20.22 7.55 -18.63
N ARG A 802 -21.26 7.76 -17.80
CA ARG A 802 -21.95 6.73 -17.01
C ARG A 802 -23.20 6.21 -17.72
N SER A 803 -23.42 4.90 -17.62
CA SER A 803 -24.74 4.28 -17.84
C SER A 803 -25.64 4.58 -16.65
N VAL A 804 -26.96 4.58 -16.85
CA VAL A 804 -27.92 4.60 -15.73
C VAL A 804 -27.74 3.40 -14.79
N ASN A 805 -27.23 2.26 -15.27
CA ASN A 805 -26.90 1.09 -14.46
C ASN A 805 -25.65 1.27 -13.58
N ASP A 806 -24.81 2.28 -13.84
CA ASP A 806 -23.60 2.51 -13.05
C ASP A 806 -23.95 3.22 -11.72
N ILE A 807 -25.15 3.80 -11.59
CA ILE A 807 -25.56 4.68 -10.47
C ILE A 807 -26.78 4.13 -9.70
N ASP A 808 -26.64 3.89 -8.38
CA ASP A 808 -27.80 3.72 -7.49
C ASP A 808 -28.35 5.06 -6.99
N PHE A 809 -29.65 5.09 -6.71
CA PHE A 809 -30.35 6.26 -6.21
C PHE A 809 -30.88 5.97 -4.80
N VAL A 810 -30.31 6.64 -3.80
CA VAL A 810 -30.58 6.40 -2.37
C VAL A 810 -31.13 7.66 -1.71
N LYS A 811 -32.22 7.52 -0.97
CA LYS A 811 -32.83 8.61 -0.19
C LYS A 811 -32.23 8.65 1.21
N VAL A 812 -31.59 9.76 1.56
CA VAL A 812 -30.99 9.97 2.88
C VAL A 812 -31.62 11.19 3.53
N LYS A 813 -32.60 10.96 4.42
CA LYS A 813 -33.45 12.01 5.02
C LYS A 813 -34.19 12.81 3.94
N SER A 814 -33.78 14.06 3.71
CA SER A 814 -34.28 15.02 2.72
C SER A 814 -33.52 14.97 1.39
N ASP A 815 -32.37 14.28 1.35
CA ASP A 815 -31.38 14.42 0.29
C ASP A 815 -31.38 13.19 -0.62
N LEU A 816 -31.04 13.39 -1.89
CA LEU A 816 -30.83 12.31 -2.87
C LEU A 816 -29.33 12.06 -3.02
N LEU A 817 -28.94 10.79 -2.93
CA LEU A 817 -27.57 10.33 -3.13
C LEU A 817 -27.52 9.46 -4.39
N LEU A 818 -26.63 9.82 -5.31
CA LEU A 818 -26.37 9.13 -6.58
C LEU A 818 -25.02 8.41 -6.45
N ILE A 819 -25.01 7.11 -6.19
CA ILE A 819 -23.80 6.32 -5.85
C ILE A 819 -23.25 5.63 -7.09
N ASP A 820 -22.00 5.90 -7.46
CA ASP A 820 -21.32 5.31 -8.63
C ASP A 820 -20.53 4.04 -8.27
N TYR A 821 -20.83 2.93 -8.96
CA TYR A 821 -20.17 1.63 -8.78
C TYR A 821 -19.20 1.26 -9.91
N LYS A 822 -18.99 2.15 -10.89
CA LYS A 822 -18.09 1.87 -12.01
C LYS A 822 -16.63 1.74 -11.57
N THR A 823 -16.26 2.31 -10.43
CA THR A 823 -14.96 2.21 -9.76
C THR A 823 -14.78 0.87 -9.01
N LYS A 824 -14.86 -0.27 -9.72
CA LYS A 824 -14.59 -1.60 -9.12
C LYS A 824 -13.19 -1.69 -8.51
N GLY A 825 -13.12 -1.57 -7.18
CA GLY A 825 -11.89 -1.66 -6.39
C GLY A 825 -11.35 -0.33 -5.82
N GLY A 826 -12.05 0.80 -6.06
CA GLY A 826 -11.75 2.08 -5.40
C GLY A 826 -12.76 2.41 -4.28
N PRO A 827 -12.61 3.57 -3.60
CA PRO A 827 -13.69 4.11 -2.79
C PRO A 827 -14.97 4.35 -3.63
N LEU A 828 -16.12 4.29 -2.98
CA LEU A 828 -17.41 4.61 -3.60
C LEU A 828 -17.49 6.12 -3.83
N ASN A 829 -17.77 6.52 -5.06
CA ASN A 829 -18.00 7.90 -5.46
C ASN A 829 -19.49 8.22 -5.41
N TYR A 830 -19.87 9.47 -5.14
CA TYR A 830 -21.29 9.87 -5.19
C TYR A 830 -21.53 11.33 -5.57
N VAL A 831 -22.75 11.62 -6.01
CA VAL A 831 -23.29 12.99 -6.07
C VAL A 831 -24.46 13.12 -5.10
N LYS A 832 -24.36 14.06 -4.15
CA LYS A 832 -25.39 14.34 -3.15
C LYS A 832 -26.17 15.61 -3.49
N VAL A 833 -27.46 15.46 -3.79
CA VAL A 833 -28.39 16.58 -4.00
C VAL A 833 -29.11 16.89 -2.69
N ILE A 834 -28.80 18.05 -2.10
CA ILE A 834 -29.43 18.51 -0.86
C ILE A 834 -30.92 18.83 -1.10
N ASN A 835 -31.78 18.50 -0.12
CA ASN A 835 -33.21 18.82 -0.11
C ASN A 835 -34.07 18.26 -1.28
N PHE A 836 -33.57 17.36 -2.12
CA PHE A 836 -34.32 16.80 -3.26
C PHE A 836 -35.72 16.25 -2.90
N PHE A 837 -35.89 15.68 -1.71
CA PHE A 837 -37.15 15.11 -1.22
C PHE A 837 -37.97 16.07 -0.34
N ASN A 838 -37.52 17.32 -0.15
CA ASN A 838 -38.12 18.26 0.81
C ASN A 838 -39.32 19.00 0.20
N ASN A 839 -40.34 18.23 -0.22
CA ASN A 839 -41.63 18.78 -0.62
C ASN A 839 -42.35 19.31 0.62
N ASP A 840 -42.42 20.64 0.71
CA ASP A 840 -42.98 21.37 1.84
C ASP A 840 -44.41 20.89 2.17
N LYS A 841 -44.69 20.64 3.45
CA LYS A 841 -45.87 19.86 3.89
C LYS A 841 -47.22 20.50 3.51
N ALA A 842 -47.22 21.78 3.14
CA ALA A 842 -48.38 22.51 2.66
C ALA A 842 -48.79 22.15 1.22
N TYR A 843 -47.89 21.65 0.37
CA TYR A 843 -48.13 21.44 -1.06
C TYR A 843 -47.59 20.09 -1.55
N LYS A 844 -48.43 19.04 -1.43
CA LYS A 844 -48.25 17.83 -2.24
C LYS A 844 -48.27 18.21 -3.72
N ASN A 845 -47.40 17.59 -4.53
CA ASN A 845 -47.25 17.78 -5.98
C ASN A 845 -46.35 18.96 -6.44
N LYS A 846 -45.40 19.46 -5.64
CA LYS A 846 -44.30 20.29 -6.19
C LYS A 846 -43.31 19.38 -6.96
N THR A 847 -42.88 19.81 -8.15
CA THR A 847 -41.81 19.16 -8.91
C THR A 847 -40.45 19.44 -8.23
N PRO A 848 -39.51 18.48 -8.21
CA PRO A 848 -38.17 18.71 -7.68
C PRO A 848 -37.40 19.69 -8.59
N ASN A 849 -36.53 20.52 -7.99
CA ASN A 849 -35.75 21.51 -8.76
C ASN A 849 -34.77 20.84 -9.74
N ILE A 850 -34.25 19.65 -9.41
CA ILE A 850 -33.64 18.76 -10.42
C ILE A 850 -34.77 18.13 -11.25
N THR A 851 -34.97 18.65 -12.45
CA THR A 851 -36.05 18.25 -13.37
C THR A 851 -35.64 17.20 -14.40
N SER A 852 -34.32 16.95 -14.58
CA SER A 852 -33.84 15.84 -15.39
C SER A 852 -32.47 15.34 -14.94
N ILE A 853 -32.23 14.03 -15.10
CA ILE A 853 -30.91 13.41 -14.88
C ILE A 853 -30.58 12.59 -16.13
N LYS A 854 -29.54 13.00 -16.86
CA LYS A 854 -29.14 12.43 -18.14
C LYS A 854 -27.91 11.55 -17.99
N PHE A 855 -27.99 10.36 -18.58
CA PHE A 855 -26.91 9.38 -18.69
C PHE A 855 -26.50 9.21 -20.15
N LYS A 856 -25.47 8.38 -20.39
CA LYS A 856 -25.02 8.01 -21.73
C LYS A 856 -26.07 7.22 -22.52
N ASP A 857 -26.87 6.40 -21.85
CA ASP A 857 -27.81 5.42 -22.43
C ASP A 857 -29.30 5.67 -22.09
N TYR A 858 -29.58 6.54 -21.12
CA TYR A 858 -30.93 6.85 -20.65
C TYR A 858 -31.08 8.32 -20.22
N THR A 859 -32.31 8.80 -20.03
CA THR A 859 -32.58 10.11 -19.42
C THR A 859 -33.80 10.01 -18.53
N ILE A 860 -33.61 10.25 -17.23
CA ILE A 860 -34.69 10.32 -16.25
C ILE A 860 -35.38 11.67 -16.39
N ASN A 861 -36.70 11.64 -16.60
CA ASN A 861 -37.53 12.82 -16.85
C ASN A 861 -38.16 13.39 -15.55
N GLU A 862 -38.75 14.59 -15.68
CA GLU A 862 -39.40 15.33 -14.58
C GLU A 862 -40.52 14.51 -13.91
N GLU A 863 -41.29 13.73 -14.69
CA GLU A 863 -42.35 12.84 -14.19
C GLU A 863 -41.80 11.76 -13.25
N THR A 864 -40.71 11.09 -13.65
CA THR A 864 -40.06 10.05 -12.85
C THR A 864 -39.48 10.61 -11.56
N LEU A 865 -38.77 11.74 -11.64
CA LEU A 865 -38.19 12.42 -10.47
C LEU A 865 -39.29 12.95 -9.52
N THR A 866 -40.43 13.38 -10.06
CA THR A 866 -41.60 13.78 -9.27
C THR A 866 -42.27 12.60 -8.58
N PHE A 867 -42.37 11.44 -9.23
CA PHE A 867 -42.83 10.22 -8.55
C PHE A 867 -41.85 9.81 -7.43
N MET A 868 -40.54 9.83 -7.70
CA MET A 868 -39.52 9.54 -6.69
C MET A 868 -39.64 10.49 -5.49
N SER A 869 -39.72 11.80 -5.70
CA SER A 869 -39.80 12.79 -4.62
C SER A 869 -41.00 12.56 -3.69
N ASN A 870 -42.14 12.15 -4.24
CA ASN A 870 -43.39 11.90 -3.50
C ASN A 870 -43.55 10.47 -2.96
N SER A 871 -42.62 9.56 -3.25
CA SER A 871 -42.68 8.16 -2.81
C SER A 871 -42.05 7.91 -1.42
N SER A 872 -42.50 6.84 -0.76
CA SER A 872 -42.01 6.40 0.55
C SER A 872 -40.85 5.39 0.50
N SER A 873 -40.31 5.12 -0.69
CA SER A 873 -39.16 4.20 -0.85
C SER A 873 -37.86 4.88 -0.43
N ASN A 874 -36.93 4.12 0.15
CA ASN A 874 -35.61 4.62 0.55
C ASN A 874 -34.51 4.37 -0.50
N THR A 875 -34.78 3.51 -1.49
CA THR A 875 -33.84 3.08 -2.53
C THR A 875 -34.60 2.89 -3.83
N TYR A 876 -33.99 3.30 -4.96
CA TYR A 876 -34.55 3.21 -6.29
C TYR A 876 -33.51 2.56 -7.21
N ASN A 877 -33.85 1.40 -7.78
CA ASN A 877 -32.93 0.58 -8.56
C ASN A 877 -33.24 0.71 -10.05
N PHE A 878 -32.38 1.38 -10.80
CA PHE A 878 -32.51 1.52 -12.24
C PHE A 878 -31.91 0.29 -12.92
N LEU A 879 -32.75 -0.62 -13.39
CA LEU A 879 -32.33 -1.86 -14.05
C LEU A 879 -32.63 -1.78 -15.54
N ASN A 880 -31.60 -1.49 -16.34
CA ASN A 880 -31.63 -1.67 -17.79
C ASN A 880 -31.60 -3.17 -18.09
N ASP A 881 -32.77 -3.82 -18.07
CA ASP A 881 -32.95 -5.14 -18.66
C ASP A 881 -32.80 -5.05 -20.20
N THR A 882 -32.86 -6.18 -20.91
CA THR A 882 -32.72 -6.22 -22.38
C THR A 882 -33.83 -5.49 -23.14
N SER A 883 -34.81 -4.89 -22.44
CA SER A 883 -35.95 -4.15 -22.96
C SER A 883 -35.95 -2.65 -22.62
N ASN A 884 -34.90 -2.11 -21.99
CA ASN A 884 -34.74 -0.67 -21.69
C ASN A 884 -35.82 -0.04 -20.77
N ASN A 885 -36.55 -0.84 -19.99
CA ASN A 885 -37.64 -0.37 -19.13
C ASN A 885 -37.15 0.16 -17.77
N PHE A 886 -37.83 1.16 -17.22
CA PHE A 886 -37.61 1.69 -15.87
C PHE A 886 -38.43 0.93 -14.83
N TYR A 887 -37.90 0.74 -13.61
CA TYR A 887 -38.54 0.03 -12.51
C TYR A 887 -38.29 0.71 -11.15
N ILE A 888 -39.30 0.77 -10.28
CA ILE A 888 -39.18 1.09 -8.85
C ILE A 888 -39.95 0.02 -8.06
N ASN A 889 -39.37 -0.51 -6.97
CA ASN A 889 -40.12 -1.36 -6.05
C ASN A 889 -41.07 -0.51 -5.18
N LYS A 890 -42.37 -0.82 -5.25
CA LYS A 890 -43.48 -0.17 -4.54
C LYS A 890 -44.04 -1.15 -3.49
N GLY A 891 -43.32 -1.30 -2.38
CA GLY A 891 -43.64 -2.31 -1.36
C GLY A 891 -43.38 -3.72 -1.91
N LYS A 892 -44.45 -4.44 -2.26
CA LYS A 892 -44.35 -5.76 -2.95
C LYS A 892 -44.57 -5.68 -4.46
N GLY A 893 -45.29 -4.66 -4.95
CA GLY A 893 -45.47 -4.37 -6.38
C GLY A 893 -44.34 -3.51 -6.93
N LYS A 894 -44.53 -3.03 -8.15
CA LYS A 894 -43.60 -2.24 -8.96
C LYS A 894 -44.29 -0.97 -9.49
N PHE A 895 -43.50 0.06 -9.76
CA PHE A 895 -43.84 1.14 -10.68
C PHE A 895 -42.91 1.00 -11.89
N ILE A 896 -43.43 1.04 -13.11
CA ILE A 896 -42.71 0.72 -14.35
C ILE A 896 -42.98 1.82 -15.38
N VAL A 897 -41.93 2.27 -16.09
CA VAL A 897 -42.08 3.19 -17.23
C VAL A 897 -41.34 2.63 -18.44
N GLY A 898 -42.06 2.47 -19.56
CA GLY A 898 -41.54 1.98 -20.83
C GLY A 898 -40.56 2.95 -21.48
N HIS A 899 -39.72 2.44 -22.38
CA HIS A 899 -38.81 3.29 -23.12
C HIS A 899 -39.55 4.09 -24.18
N LYS A 900 -39.79 5.39 -23.90
CA LYS A 900 -40.57 6.33 -24.73
C LYS A 900 -40.47 6.17 -26.26
N ASN A 901 -39.28 5.92 -26.82
CA ASN A 901 -39.09 5.86 -28.27
C ASN A 901 -38.97 4.44 -28.86
N LYS A 902 -39.34 3.38 -28.12
CA LYS A 902 -39.28 1.98 -28.55
C LYS A 902 -40.56 1.22 -28.14
N GLU A 903 -40.89 0.18 -28.89
CA GLU A 903 -41.89 -0.83 -28.49
C GLU A 903 -41.38 -1.61 -27.27
N ASN A 904 -42.21 -1.74 -26.23
CA ASN A 904 -41.85 -2.31 -24.94
C ASN A 904 -42.64 -3.60 -24.68
N LEU A 905 -41.95 -4.66 -24.27
CA LEU A 905 -42.59 -5.86 -23.72
C LEU A 905 -42.42 -5.84 -22.20
N ILE A 906 -43.45 -5.38 -21.49
CA ILE A 906 -43.44 -5.26 -20.03
C ILE A 906 -44.11 -6.49 -19.41
N THR A 907 -43.54 -7.04 -18.33
CA THR A 907 -44.20 -8.10 -17.55
C THR A 907 -43.99 -7.90 -16.05
N THR A 908 -45.08 -7.94 -15.27
CA THR A 908 -45.09 -7.53 -13.86
C THR A 908 -45.22 -8.72 -12.89
N ASN A 909 -45.40 -8.47 -11.58
CA ASN A 909 -45.43 -9.53 -10.56
C ASN A 909 -46.86 -9.78 -10.03
N ASN A 910 -47.01 -10.58 -8.95
CA ASN A 910 -48.33 -10.93 -8.39
C ASN A 910 -48.76 -9.96 -7.25
N TYR A 911 -48.47 -8.66 -7.38
CA TYR A 911 -48.88 -7.60 -6.44
C TYR A 911 -49.22 -6.30 -7.18
N ASP A 912 -50.02 -5.42 -6.54
CA ASP A 912 -50.51 -4.13 -7.08
C ASP A 912 -49.42 -3.24 -7.72
N ASP A 913 -49.31 -3.35 -9.04
CA ASP A 913 -48.31 -2.70 -9.88
C ASP A 913 -48.84 -1.36 -10.47
N VAL A 914 -47.93 -0.53 -10.98
CA VAL A 914 -48.25 0.65 -11.81
C VAL A 914 -47.37 0.58 -13.04
N VAL A 915 -47.94 0.63 -14.23
CA VAL A 915 -47.22 0.55 -15.49
C VAL A 915 -47.60 1.71 -16.38
N ILE A 916 -46.59 2.34 -16.97
CA ILE A 916 -46.71 3.38 -17.98
C ILE A 916 -45.90 2.89 -19.19
N GLY A 917 -46.48 2.86 -20.40
CA GLY A 917 -45.79 2.52 -21.64
C GLY A 917 -45.02 3.68 -22.27
N GLY A 918 -44.57 3.49 -23.51
CA GLY A 918 -43.86 4.48 -24.32
C GLY A 918 -44.75 5.27 -25.30
N ASP A 919 -44.12 5.94 -26.28
CA ASP A 919 -44.79 6.55 -27.44
C ASP A 919 -44.71 5.60 -28.68
N LYS A 920 -44.78 4.29 -28.44
CA LYS A 920 -44.80 3.19 -29.43
C LYS A 920 -45.73 2.07 -28.97
N ASN A 921 -46.12 1.24 -29.93
CA ASN A 921 -47.01 0.09 -29.74
C ASN A 921 -46.40 -0.94 -28.76
N ASP A 922 -46.94 -0.97 -27.55
CA ASP A 922 -46.41 -1.74 -26.44
C ASP A 922 -47.21 -3.02 -26.16
N ILE A 923 -46.57 -3.99 -25.48
CA ILE A 923 -47.23 -5.18 -24.95
C ILE A 923 -47.01 -5.21 -23.44
N ILE A 924 -47.99 -4.75 -22.69
CA ILE A 924 -47.96 -4.68 -21.23
C ILE A 924 -48.68 -5.90 -20.65
N LYS A 925 -47.97 -6.72 -19.88
CA LYS A 925 -48.52 -7.93 -19.24
C LYS A 925 -48.45 -7.82 -17.72
N THR A 926 -49.50 -7.29 -17.10
CA THR A 926 -49.60 -7.36 -15.65
C THR A 926 -50.08 -8.74 -15.19
N ASN A 927 -49.75 -9.12 -13.96
CA ASN A 927 -49.99 -10.47 -13.47
C ASN A 927 -51.22 -10.49 -12.54
N SER A 928 -51.05 -10.63 -11.23
CA SER A 928 -52.17 -10.55 -10.27
C SER A 928 -51.94 -9.35 -9.36
N GLY A 929 -52.97 -8.62 -8.97
CA GLY A 929 -52.82 -7.36 -8.24
C GLY A 929 -54.03 -6.47 -8.45
N ASN A 930 -54.06 -5.26 -7.88
CA ASN A 930 -54.92 -4.19 -8.41
C ASN A 930 -54.01 -3.21 -9.13
N ASP A 931 -53.84 -3.42 -10.44
CA ASP A 931 -52.82 -2.76 -11.24
C ASP A 931 -53.34 -1.45 -11.85
N VAL A 932 -52.46 -0.48 -12.03
CA VAL A 932 -52.76 0.75 -12.80
C VAL A 932 -51.93 0.73 -14.08
N ILE A 933 -52.58 0.77 -15.24
CA ILE A 933 -51.93 0.58 -16.55
C ILE A 933 -52.23 1.79 -17.43
N ILE A 934 -51.19 2.41 -17.97
CA ILE A 934 -51.26 3.50 -18.94
C ILE A 934 -50.46 3.04 -20.17
N GLY A 935 -51.09 2.96 -21.34
CA GLY A 935 -50.38 2.65 -22.59
C GLY A 935 -49.44 3.78 -23.00
N ASN A 936 -49.92 5.02 -22.86
CA ASN A 936 -49.43 6.23 -23.55
C ASN A 936 -49.75 6.14 -25.04
N LYS A 937 -48.80 6.41 -25.95
CA LYS A 937 -49.13 6.53 -27.38
C LYS A 937 -48.69 5.32 -28.16
N GLY A 938 -49.62 4.75 -28.92
CA GLY A 938 -49.39 3.53 -29.68
C GLY A 938 -50.73 2.88 -29.99
N ASP A 939 -50.68 1.75 -30.68
CA ASP A 939 -51.80 0.80 -30.63
C ASP A 939 -51.34 -0.35 -29.71
N ASP A 940 -51.66 -0.27 -28.42
CA ASP A 940 -51.05 -1.10 -27.38
C ASP A 940 -51.84 -2.38 -27.06
N ILE A 941 -51.17 -3.39 -26.51
CA ILE A 941 -51.78 -4.64 -26.06
C ILE A 941 -51.61 -4.78 -24.54
N LEU A 942 -52.70 -4.54 -23.80
CA LEU A 942 -52.74 -4.51 -22.35
C LEU A 942 -53.37 -5.82 -21.83
N ILE A 943 -52.58 -6.66 -21.17
CA ILE A 943 -52.98 -8.00 -20.69
C ILE A 943 -52.84 -8.06 -19.17
N SER A 944 -53.95 -8.26 -18.47
CA SER A 944 -54.04 -8.44 -17.01
C SER A 944 -54.48 -9.87 -16.66
N ARG A 945 -54.52 -10.24 -15.37
CA ARG A 945 -54.98 -11.58 -14.95
C ARG A 945 -56.02 -11.60 -13.85
N PHE A 946 -55.64 -11.28 -12.62
CA PHE A 946 -56.52 -11.38 -11.44
C PHE A 946 -56.44 -10.11 -10.62
N GLY A 947 -57.49 -9.29 -10.65
CA GLY A 947 -57.43 -7.98 -10.00
C GLY A 947 -58.74 -7.22 -9.89
N ASN A 948 -58.60 -5.94 -9.55
CA ASN A 948 -59.55 -4.90 -9.93
C ASN A 948 -58.72 -3.79 -10.57
N ASP A 949 -58.39 -4.01 -11.84
CA ASP A 949 -57.36 -3.25 -12.53
C ASP A 949 -57.92 -1.93 -13.09
N THR A 950 -57.05 -0.93 -13.28
CA THR A 950 -57.41 0.39 -13.77
C THR A 950 -56.59 0.76 -15.00
N TYR A 951 -57.24 0.81 -16.15
CA TYR A 951 -56.64 1.25 -17.41
C TYR A 951 -56.91 2.73 -17.64
N ILE A 952 -55.88 3.51 -17.92
CA ILE A 952 -55.97 4.96 -18.09
C ILE A 952 -55.66 5.32 -19.55
N PHE A 953 -56.57 6.03 -20.21
CA PHE A 953 -56.45 6.48 -21.59
C PHE A 953 -56.64 7.99 -21.71
N ASN A 954 -55.77 8.64 -22.47
CA ASN A 954 -55.81 10.07 -22.81
C ASN A 954 -56.21 10.25 -24.29
N LEU A 955 -56.52 11.48 -24.70
CA LEU A 955 -56.84 11.76 -26.10
C LEU A 955 -55.58 11.72 -26.98
N GLY A 956 -55.60 10.93 -28.04
CA GLY A 956 -54.45 10.73 -28.93
C GLY A 956 -53.45 9.67 -28.47
N ASP A 957 -53.84 8.80 -27.53
CA ASP A 957 -53.09 7.61 -27.13
C ASP A 957 -53.06 6.59 -28.30
N GLY A 958 -54.23 6.07 -28.71
CA GLY A 958 -54.38 5.32 -29.97
C GLY A 958 -55.46 4.24 -29.94
N ASN A 959 -55.20 3.06 -30.52
CA ASN A 959 -56.17 1.96 -30.66
C ASN A 959 -55.78 0.73 -29.85
N ASP A 960 -56.00 0.80 -28.55
CA ASP A 960 -55.50 -0.19 -27.61
C ASP A 960 -56.40 -1.42 -27.49
N THR A 961 -55.80 -2.55 -27.11
CA THR A 961 -56.48 -3.84 -26.94
C THR A 961 -56.28 -4.36 -25.53
N ILE A 962 -57.37 -4.44 -24.74
CA ILE A 962 -57.39 -5.06 -23.41
C ILE A 962 -57.72 -6.55 -23.53
N ILE A 963 -56.88 -7.39 -22.92
CA ILE A 963 -57.12 -8.83 -22.73
C ILE A 963 -57.13 -9.12 -21.22
N ASP A 964 -58.29 -8.93 -20.60
CA ASP A 964 -58.51 -9.21 -19.17
C ASP A 964 -59.09 -10.61 -18.97
N ASN A 965 -58.63 -11.31 -17.91
CA ASN A 965 -59.11 -12.65 -17.57
C ASN A 965 -60.19 -12.67 -16.47
N LYS A 966 -60.02 -11.97 -15.34
CA LYS A 966 -61.02 -11.83 -14.25
C LYS A 966 -60.74 -10.63 -13.34
N GLY A 967 -61.72 -9.74 -13.21
CA GLY A 967 -61.70 -8.70 -12.18
C GLY A 967 -63.02 -7.93 -12.01
N LYS A 968 -62.95 -6.79 -11.32
CA LYS A 968 -63.93 -5.70 -11.40
C LYS A 968 -63.22 -4.44 -11.84
N ASP A 969 -62.93 -4.40 -13.13
CA ASP A 969 -61.91 -3.51 -13.65
C ASP A 969 -62.53 -2.19 -14.10
N THR A 970 -61.71 -1.15 -14.15
CA THR A 970 -62.10 0.22 -14.45
C THR A 970 -61.36 0.72 -15.68
N ILE A 971 -62.08 1.21 -16.67
CA ILE A 971 -61.52 2.04 -17.73
C ILE A 971 -61.68 3.50 -17.29
N LYS A 972 -60.58 4.24 -17.18
CA LYS A 972 -60.57 5.66 -16.85
C LYS A 972 -60.14 6.49 -18.07
N PHE A 973 -60.98 7.45 -18.43
CA PHE A 973 -60.72 8.38 -19.51
C PHE A 973 -60.27 9.75 -18.99
N ASN A 974 -59.02 10.07 -19.27
CA ASN A 974 -58.37 11.33 -18.92
C ASN A 974 -58.53 12.35 -20.05
N GLY A 975 -59.69 13.03 -20.09
CA GLY A 975 -59.93 14.18 -20.97
C GLY A 975 -61.39 14.60 -21.04
N ASP A 976 -61.67 15.71 -21.72
CA ASP A 976 -63.02 16.18 -22.03
C ASP A 976 -63.65 15.36 -23.18
N ILE A 977 -63.90 14.07 -22.92
CA ILE A 977 -64.47 13.16 -23.90
C ILE A 977 -65.96 13.45 -24.06
N LYS A 978 -66.32 14.03 -25.21
CA LYS A 978 -67.69 14.50 -25.47
C LYS A 978 -68.69 13.37 -25.65
N ASN A 979 -68.33 12.32 -26.40
CA ASN A 979 -69.19 11.18 -26.72
C ASN A 979 -68.36 9.89 -26.72
N LEU A 980 -68.97 8.77 -26.34
CA LEU A 980 -68.45 7.41 -26.54
C LEU A 980 -69.37 6.64 -27.49
N ASN A 981 -68.80 5.88 -28.41
CA ASN A 981 -69.58 4.95 -29.25
C ASN A 981 -69.12 3.52 -28.96
N PHE A 982 -70.07 2.67 -28.60
CA PHE A 982 -69.84 1.27 -28.28
C PHE A 982 -70.22 0.41 -29.49
N THR A 983 -69.41 -0.60 -29.79
CA THR A 983 -69.66 -1.51 -30.92
C THR A 983 -69.23 -2.92 -30.53
N LYS A 984 -70.08 -3.90 -30.82
CA LYS A 984 -69.76 -5.33 -30.72
C LYS A 984 -69.20 -5.79 -32.07
N ILE A 985 -68.00 -6.34 -32.06
CA ILE A 985 -67.37 -6.96 -33.24
C ILE A 985 -67.05 -8.41 -32.88
N ALA A 986 -67.75 -9.35 -33.50
CA ALA A 986 -67.77 -10.75 -33.06
C ALA A 986 -68.07 -10.87 -31.55
N ASP A 987 -67.11 -11.31 -30.74
CA ASP A 987 -67.23 -11.44 -29.28
C ASP A 987 -66.60 -10.27 -28.50
N ASP A 988 -66.00 -9.28 -29.19
CA ASP A 988 -65.26 -8.16 -28.59
C ASP A 988 -66.14 -6.92 -28.39
N LEU A 989 -65.83 -6.12 -27.36
CA LEU A 989 -66.41 -4.79 -27.13
C LEU A 989 -65.41 -3.70 -27.55
N VAL A 990 -65.75 -2.91 -28.55
CA VAL A 990 -64.96 -1.75 -29.00
C VAL A 990 -65.60 -0.47 -28.50
N ILE A 991 -64.82 0.38 -27.84
CA ILE A 991 -65.22 1.70 -27.35
C ILE A 991 -64.43 2.76 -28.12
N LYS A 992 -65.09 3.48 -29.02
CA LYS A 992 -64.48 4.61 -29.75
C LYS A 992 -64.72 5.90 -28.98
N TYR A 993 -63.63 6.61 -28.69
CA TYR A 993 -63.65 7.86 -27.93
C TYR A 993 -63.13 9.07 -28.73
N SER A 994 -62.49 8.84 -29.89
CA SER A 994 -62.30 9.84 -30.93
C SER A 994 -62.50 9.25 -32.34
N LEU A 995 -62.17 10.00 -33.39
CA LEU A 995 -62.13 9.48 -34.78
C LEU A 995 -60.90 8.58 -35.04
N LYS A 996 -59.87 8.66 -34.20
CA LYS A 996 -58.60 7.94 -34.34
C LYS A 996 -58.27 7.03 -33.17
N ASP A 997 -58.96 7.23 -32.04
CA ASP A 997 -58.62 6.59 -30.77
C ASP A 997 -59.78 5.70 -30.29
N SER A 998 -59.44 4.48 -29.88
CA SER A 998 -60.40 3.49 -29.41
C SER A 998 -59.76 2.49 -28.44
N VAL A 999 -60.58 1.79 -27.64
CA VAL A 999 -60.14 0.66 -26.83
C VAL A 999 -61.00 -0.56 -27.11
N THR A 1000 -60.36 -1.69 -27.37
CA THR A 1000 -60.99 -2.97 -27.71
C THR A 1000 -60.81 -3.96 -26.56
N ILE A 1001 -61.90 -4.38 -25.94
CA ILE A 1001 -61.91 -5.37 -24.86
C ILE A 1001 -62.24 -6.74 -25.46
N LYS A 1002 -61.26 -7.65 -25.43
CA LYS A 1002 -61.35 -8.98 -26.05
C LYS A 1002 -62.33 -9.92 -25.34
N ASP A 1003 -63.02 -10.74 -26.13
CA ASP A 1003 -63.95 -11.81 -25.69
C ASP A 1003 -65.04 -11.34 -24.69
N HIS A 1004 -65.32 -10.03 -24.60
CA HIS A 1004 -66.22 -9.41 -23.62
C HIS A 1004 -67.63 -10.04 -23.60
N PHE A 1005 -68.14 -10.45 -24.75
CA PHE A 1005 -69.49 -11.03 -24.89
C PHE A 1005 -69.54 -12.56 -24.73
N LYS A 1006 -68.39 -13.23 -24.70
CA LYS A 1006 -68.25 -14.69 -24.63
C LYS A 1006 -68.06 -15.17 -23.19
N ASN A 1007 -67.40 -14.36 -22.37
CA ASN A 1007 -67.11 -14.69 -20.98
C ASN A 1007 -68.34 -14.40 -20.08
N ARG A 1008 -68.83 -15.36 -19.28
CA ARG A 1008 -69.97 -15.16 -18.36
C ARG A 1008 -69.63 -14.28 -17.13
N ARG A 1009 -68.44 -13.68 -17.11
CA ARG A 1009 -67.95 -12.74 -16.12
C ARG A 1009 -67.36 -11.58 -16.92
N ASN A 1010 -68.15 -10.53 -17.12
CA ASN A 1010 -67.68 -9.30 -17.76
C ASN A 1010 -66.70 -8.62 -16.80
N ASN A 1011 -65.46 -8.42 -17.22
CA ASN A 1011 -64.38 -7.98 -16.33
C ASN A 1011 -64.41 -6.45 -16.13
N ILE A 1012 -64.56 -5.66 -17.21
CA ILE A 1012 -64.81 -4.21 -17.08
C ILE A 1012 -66.15 -3.97 -16.40
N SER A 1013 -66.08 -3.43 -15.19
CA SER A 1013 -67.23 -3.17 -14.31
C SER A 1013 -67.62 -1.69 -14.26
N LYS A 1014 -66.66 -0.79 -14.56
CA LYS A 1014 -66.81 0.66 -14.47
C LYS A 1014 -66.11 1.37 -15.65
N ILE A 1015 -66.73 2.43 -16.14
CA ILE A 1015 -66.08 3.41 -17.02
C ILE A 1015 -66.17 4.77 -16.34
N GLU A 1016 -65.03 5.36 -16.00
CA GLU A 1016 -64.86 6.60 -15.22
C GLU A 1016 -64.22 7.71 -16.06
N PHE A 1017 -64.52 8.97 -15.74
CA PHE A 1017 -63.97 10.17 -16.39
C PHE A 1017 -63.16 11.02 -15.40
N ASN A 1018 -62.40 11.99 -15.92
CA ASN A 1018 -61.52 12.89 -15.15
C ASN A 1018 -62.17 13.61 -13.94
N ASN A 1019 -63.49 13.84 -13.97
CA ASN A 1019 -64.26 14.43 -12.88
C ASN A 1019 -64.79 13.41 -11.85
N ASN A 1020 -64.27 12.18 -11.88
CA ASN A 1020 -64.71 10.99 -11.12
C ASN A 1020 -66.13 10.49 -11.41
N SER A 1021 -66.87 11.12 -12.34
CA SER A 1021 -68.17 10.61 -12.78
C SER A 1021 -68.01 9.33 -13.60
N TYR A 1022 -69.05 8.49 -13.64
CA TYR A 1022 -69.00 7.21 -14.32
C TYR A 1022 -70.31 6.81 -14.99
N ILE A 1023 -70.22 5.87 -15.95
CA ILE A 1023 -71.38 5.29 -16.64
C ILE A 1023 -72.12 4.36 -15.69
N LYS A 1024 -73.35 4.74 -15.33
CA LYS A 1024 -74.16 4.08 -14.31
C LYS A 1024 -74.67 2.69 -14.69
N ASP A 1025 -74.88 2.44 -15.98
CA ASP A 1025 -75.68 1.31 -16.46
C ASP A 1025 -75.00 0.52 -17.60
N LEU A 1026 -73.67 0.34 -17.49
CA LEU A 1026 -72.83 -0.38 -18.46
C LEU A 1026 -73.39 -1.76 -18.83
N HIS A 1027 -74.03 -2.45 -17.87
CA HIS A 1027 -74.68 -3.74 -18.11
C HIS A 1027 -75.80 -3.67 -19.16
N ASN A 1028 -76.62 -2.60 -19.17
CA ASN A 1028 -77.68 -2.44 -20.16
C ASN A 1028 -77.12 -2.11 -21.56
N ILE A 1029 -76.05 -1.31 -21.63
CA ILE A 1029 -75.29 -1.08 -22.89
C ILE A 1029 -74.83 -2.42 -23.48
N THR A 1030 -74.26 -3.31 -22.66
CA THR A 1030 -73.82 -4.65 -23.13
C THR A 1030 -74.98 -5.57 -23.55
N LYS A 1031 -76.19 -5.41 -22.99
CA LYS A 1031 -77.38 -6.15 -23.46
C LYS A 1031 -77.85 -5.66 -24.83
N GLU A 1032 -77.92 -4.34 -25.03
CA GLU A 1032 -78.35 -3.76 -26.30
C GLU A 1032 -77.37 -4.09 -27.43
N LEU A 1033 -76.06 -4.09 -27.14
CA LEU A 1033 -75.03 -4.51 -28.10
C LEU A 1033 -75.15 -5.98 -28.54
N ASN A 1034 -75.70 -6.87 -27.70
CA ASN A 1034 -76.00 -8.25 -28.11
C ASN A 1034 -77.19 -8.35 -29.09
N GLN A 1035 -78.00 -7.31 -29.22
CA GLN A 1035 -79.16 -7.27 -30.13
C GLN A 1035 -78.86 -6.47 -31.41
N ASN A 1036 -78.22 -5.31 -31.28
CA ASN A 1036 -78.09 -4.32 -32.35
C ASN A 1036 -76.66 -4.09 -32.85
N ASN A 1037 -75.65 -4.76 -32.26
CA ASN A 1037 -74.20 -4.64 -32.52
C ASN A 1037 -73.57 -3.24 -32.37
N ILE A 1038 -74.32 -2.14 -32.36
CA ILE A 1038 -73.83 -0.76 -32.21
C ILE A 1038 -74.74 0.00 -31.24
N VAL A 1039 -74.15 0.72 -30.28
CA VAL A 1039 -74.85 1.61 -29.34
C VAL A 1039 -74.05 2.91 -29.20
N ASN A 1040 -74.66 4.03 -29.58
CA ASN A 1040 -74.06 5.36 -29.41
C ASN A 1040 -74.59 5.99 -28.11
N ASN A 1041 -73.69 6.49 -27.26
CA ASN A 1041 -74.08 7.05 -25.95
C ASN A 1041 -74.93 8.34 -26.08
N ASN A 1042 -75.02 8.93 -27.27
CA ASN A 1042 -75.84 10.11 -27.56
C ASN A 1042 -77.36 9.88 -27.40
N ASN A 1043 -77.82 8.62 -27.34
CA ASN A 1043 -79.22 8.27 -27.07
C ASN A 1043 -79.47 7.82 -25.62
N LEU A 1044 -78.43 7.83 -24.77
CA LEU A 1044 -78.53 7.48 -23.36
C LEU A 1044 -78.65 8.77 -22.55
N ASP A 1045 -79.76 8.87 -21.83
CA ASP A 1045 -80.22 10.08 -21.17
C ASP A 1045 -79.19 10.63 -20.16
N LYS A 1046 -79.17 11.96 -19.91
CA LYS A 1046 -78.20 12.60 -18.99
C LYS A 1046 -78.23 12.02 -17.56
N ASN A 1047 -79.30 11.30 -17.22
CA ASN A 1047 -79.52 10.57 -15.97
C ASN A 1047 -78.61 9.32 -15.79
N ASN A 1048 -77.86 8.91 -16.82
CA ASN A 1048 -76.99 7.73 -16.82
C ASN A 1048 -75.54 7.99 -16.36
N TYR A 1049 -75.23 9.22 -15.96
CA TYR A 1049 -73.97 9.56 -15.29
C TYR A 1049 -74.23 9.77 -13.80
N GLN A 1050 -73.39 9.19 -12.96
CA GLN A 1050 -73.39 9.44 -11.52
C GLN A 1050 -72.09 10.15 -11.14
N ILE A 1051 -72.21 11.22 -10.34
CA ILE A 1051 -71.12 12.00 -9.74
C ILE A 1051 -70.89 11.47 -8.32
#